data_AF-Q6F4D1-F1
#
_entry.id   AF-Q6F4D1-F1
#
_cell.length_a   1.000
_cell.length_b   1.000
_cell.length_c   1.000
_cell.angle_alpha   90.00
_cell.angle_beta   90.00
_cell.angle_gamma   90.00
#
_symmetry.space_group_name_H-M   'P 1'
#
loop_
_entity.id
_entity.type
_entity.pdbx_description
1 polymer ?
#
loop_
_entity_poly.entity_id
_entity_poly.type
_entity_poly.pdbx_seq_one_letter_code
_entity_poly.pdbx_strand_id
1 'polypeptide(L)'
;MQGTLQALRGAHIAGASQYNRTILEDLTALALHLKQLNAAGHVFDELRGKVMSPLFFENSSRTYASFVAAMQKLGGSVVALPIEASSVSKGETVSDTVRTMDAYSDVIVLRHPSVDAMADASRVSRAPVLNAGNGSGEHPTQALLDVVTMLAELGRIDGKTVVLVGDLKHGRTVHSLARVLANFNVAALHFVAPAGLEMPDSVASELLAAGVATETHAALTPELVAEADVVYLTRTQKERFASAEAYEAVKGTYRMDAALLAHAKSDMVVMHPLPRNEELSTDVDGDRRAAYMRQMNYGLYARMALLLVVLGRADEHARVASAAMAPREAARAVDLSVSVLGHTFANPLMNAAGVCCSTTEELDSLLASASGTLITKSCTAQQRDGNPAPRFKPLPLGSINSMGLPNEGYEYYAEYVSHRAKGGAAAKPIFFSISGMTMQDSADMAAKLAAHPQGANVLLELNLSCPNVPGKPQIGYDMQDMRRYLEAVTAVYPRPFGVKLPPYFDMAHFDQAAEVLNAFPSVAFLTCINSVGNGLVIDDTCDTVAIKPKNGFGGIGGEYVLPTALANVNAFRTRCPEKVIIGCGGVLCGRDAYQHLLAGASLVQVGTQLWKEGPDAFRRIRDELQAHLARKGYGADRDAIGKLKVIE
;
A
#
# COMPACT_ATOMS: atom_id res chain seq x y z
N MET A 1 -11.57 3.86 -19.39
CA MET A 1 -10.93 2.53 -19.30
C MET A 1 -11.83 1.34 -19.63
N GLN A 2 -13.18 1.46 -19.58
CA GLN A 2 -14.08 0.32 -19.84
C GLN A 2 -13.93 -0.35 -21.24
N GLY A 3 -13.23 0.28 -22.20
CA GLY A 3 -13.04 -0.25 -23.55
C GLY A 3 -11.74 -1.03 -23.82
N THR A 4 -10.66 -0.87 -23.03
CA THR A 4 -9.34 -1.41 -23.42
C THR A 4 -9.14 -2.87 -23.01
N LEU A 5 -9.42 -3.22 -21.75
CA LEU A 5 -9.40 -4.63 -21.30
C LEU A 5 -10.50 -5.47 -21.96
N GLN A 6 -11.56 -4.82 -22.46
CA GLN A 6 -12.63 -5.49 -23.20
C GLN A 6 -12.11 -6.18 -24.47
N ALA A 7 -11.02 -5.69 -25.06
CA ALA A 7 -10.37 -6.33 -26.20
C ALA A 7 -9.79 -7.73 -25.88
N LEU A 8 -9.49 -8.01 -24.61
CA LEU A 8 -8.99 -9.32 -24.19
C LEU A 8 -10.10 -10.28 -23.74
N ARG A 9 -11.33 -9.80 -23.57
CA ARG A 9 -12.44 -10.63 -23.12
C ARG A 9 -12.78 -11.66 -24.19
N GLY A 10 -12.69 -12.94 -23.84
CA GLY A 10 -12.91 -14.06 -24.75
C GLY A 10 -11.81 -14.24 -25.81
N ALA A 11 -10.73 -13.45 -25.78
CA ALA A 11 -9.66 -13.54 -26.76
C ALA A 11 -8.62 -14.61 -26.37
N HIS A 12 -8.07 -15.31 -27.36
CA HIS A 12 -6.83 -16.06 -27.15
C HIS A 12 -5.69 -15.09 -26.82
N ILE A 13 -4.74 -15.52 -25.99
CA ILE A 13 -3.52 -14.78 -25.68
C ILE A 13 -2.35 -15.56 -26.28
N ALA A 14 -2.09 -15.34 -27.56
CA ALA A 14 -1.10 -16.06 -28.36
C ALA A 14 0.29 -15.43 -28.34
N GLY A 15 0.39 -14.09 -28.34
CA GLY A 15 1.66 -13.37 -28.45
C GLY A 15 1.65 -12.03 -27.73
N ALA A 16 2.84 -11.47 -27.54
CA ALA A 16 3.06 -10.26 -26.77
C ALA A 16 2.55 -9.00 -27.48
N SER A 17 2.44 -9.05 -28.81
CA SER A 17 1.90 -7.97 -29.65
C SER A 17 0.43 -7.62 -29.37
N GLN A 18 -0.29 -8.50 -28.67
CA GLN A 18 -1.67 -8.23 -28.23
C GLN A 18 -1.74 -7.26 -27.05
N TYR A 19 -0.61 -7.02 -26.39
CA TYR A 19 -0.51 -6.03 -25.33
C TYR A 19 -0.07 -4.69 -25.91
N ASN A 20 -0.89 -3.68 -25.68
CA ASN A 20 -0.47 -2.29 -25.78
C ASN A 20 -0.19 -1.72 -24.38
N ARG A 21 0.41 -0.53 -24.32
CA ARG A 21 0.71 0.18 -23.07
C ARG A 21 -0.47 0.20 -22.11
N THR A 22 -1.64 0.64 -22.56
CA THR A 22 -2.83 0.78 -21.70
C THR A 22 -3.28 -0.56 -21.15
N ILE A 23 -3.28 -1.63 -21.95
CA ILE A 23 -3.61 -2.98 -21.48
C ILE A 23 -2.64 -3.44 -20.39
N LEU A 24 -1.34 -3.19 -20.56
CA LEU A 24 -0.32 -3.56 -19.58
C LEU A 24 -0.50 -2.80 -18.27
N GLU A 25 -0.73 -1.49 -18.34
CA GLU A 25 -0.98 -0.65 -17.18
C GLU A 25 -2.26 -1.07 -16.44
N ASP A 26 -3.36 -1.32 -17.18
CA ASP A 26 -4.65 -1.76 -16.61
C ASP A 26 -4.56 -3.15 -15.97
N LEU A 27 -3.90 -4.11 -16.63
CA LEU A 27 -3.65 -5.45 -16.06
C LEU A 27 -2.74 -5.37 -14.83
N THR A 28 -1.76 -4.47 -14.83
CA THR A 28 -0.89 -4.24 -13.67
C THR A 28 -1.69 -3.68 -12.50
N ALA A 29 -2.53 -2.67 -12.74
CA ALA A 29 -3.40 -2.09 -11.72
C ALA A 29 -4.27 -3.16 -11.07
N LEU A 30 -4.90 -4.00 -11.90
CA LEU A 30 -5.73 -5.09 -11.44
C LEU A 30 -4.92 -6.12 -10.63
N ALA A 31 -3.75 -6.53 -11.12
CA ALA A 31 -2.88 -7.47 -10.42
C ALA A 31 -2.47 -6.95 -9.03
N LEU A 32 -2.06 -5.69 -8.94
CA LEU A 32 -1.65 -5.08 -7.65
C LEU A 32 -2.84 -4.90 -6.71
N HIS A 33 -4.02 -4.59 -7.22
CA HIS A 33 -5.25 -4.55 -6.43
C HIS A 33 -5.60 -5.92 -5.83
N LEU A 34 -5.56 -6.98 -6.65
CA LEU A 34 -5.80 -8.36 -6.18
C LEU A 34 -4.76 -8.78 -5.14
N LYS A 35 -3.50 -8.38 -5.31
CA LYS A 35 -2.45 -8.61 -4.30
C LYS A 35 -2.77 -7.95 -2.97
N GLN A 36 -3.25 -6.71 -2.98
CA GLN A 36 -3.64 -5.98 -1.77
C GLN A 36 -4.82 -6.65 -1.07
N LEU A 37 -5.87 -7.02 -1.83
CA LEU A 37 -7.03 -7.73 -1.29
C LEU A 37 -6.63 -9.07 -0.65
N ASN A 38 -5.80 -9.85 -1.33
CA ASN A 38 -5.31 -11.12 -0.79
C ASN A 38 -4.52 -10.90 0.53
N ALA A 39 -3.70 -9.85 0.61
CA ALA A 39 -2.97 -9.51 1.83
C ALA A 39 -3.89 -9.07 2.99
N ALA A 40 -5.06 -8.49 2.67
CA ALA A 40 -6.09 -8.13 3.62
C ALA A 40 -7.00 -9.31 4.03
N GLY A 41 -6.71 -10.53 3.58
CA GLY A 41 -7.50 -11.73 3.90
C GLY A 41 -8.79 -11.87 3.11
N HIS A 42 -8.94 -11.14 2.00
CA HIS A 42 -10.10 -11.27 1.12
C HIS A 42 -10.15 -12.67 0.48
N VAL A 43 -11.36 -13.23 0.41
CA VAL A 43 -11.64 -14.50 -0.26
C VAL A 43 -12.29 -14.20 -1.60
N PHE A 44 -11.67 -14.65 -2.68
CA PHE A 44 -12.14 -14.44 -4.06
C PHE A 44 -13.03 -15.60 -4.51
N ASP A 45 -14.10 -15.30 -5.24
CA ASP A 45 -15.02 -16.29 -5.80
C ASP A 45 -15.55 -15.94 -7.21
N GLU A 46 -14.94 -14.97 -7.90
CA GLU A 46 -15.46 -14.43 -9.17
C GLU A 46 -15.42 -15.45 -10.32
N LEU A 47 -14.54 -16.46 -10.22
CA LEU A 47 -14.44 -17.59 -11.15
C LEU A 47 -15.12 -18.85 -10.63
N ARG A 48 -15.98 -18.76 -9.60
CA ARG A 48 -16.74 -19.91 -9.12
C ARG A 48 -17.52 -20.58 -10.25
N GLY A 49 -17.33 -21.88 -10.39
CA GLY A 49 -17.94 -22.70 -11.44
C GLY A 49 -17.24 -22.64 -12.80
N LYS A 50 -16.15 -21.87 -12.94
CA LYS A 50 -15.31 -21.87 -14.15
C LYS A 50 -14.25 -22.96 -14.08
N VAL A 51 -13.91 -23.54 -15.23
CA VAL A 51 -12.94 -24.63 -15.35
C VAL A 51 -11.77 -24.21 -16.25
N MET A 52 -10.54 -24.41 -15.77
CA MET A 52 -9.31 -24.21 -16.54
C MET A 52 -8.63 -25.55 -16.82
N SER A 53 -8.18 -25.76 -18.06
CA SER A 53 -7.32 -26.89 -18.41
C SER A 53 -5.89 -26.46 -18.75
N PRO A 54 -4.90 -26.78 -17.89
CA PRO A 54 -3.49 -26.57 -18.19
C PRO A 54 -2.94 -27.74 -19.02
N LEU A 55 -2.70 -27.49 -20.30
CA LEU A 55 -2.07 -28.41 -21.25
C LEU A 55 -0.58 -28.10 -21.37
N PHE A 56 0.24 -28.87 -20.66
CA PHE A 56 1.69 -28.65 -20.59
C PHE A 56 2.44 -29.85 -21.19
N PHE A 57 2.89 -29.70 -22.44
CA PHE A 57 3.70 -30.69 -23.17
C PHE A 57 5.21 -30.51 -22.96
N GLU A 58 5.61 -29.44 -22.26
CA GLU A 58 6.98 -29.25 -21.76
C GLU A 58 6.94 -29.04 -20.24
N ASN A 59 7.95 -29.59 -19.54
CA ASN A 59 8.08 -29.46 -18.09
C ASN A 59 8.11 -27.99 -17.63
N SER A 60 7.36 -27.70 -16.57
CA SER A 60 7.29 -26.37 -15.98
C SER A 60 6.71 -26.38 -14.57
N SER A 61 7.50 -26.02 -13.56
CA SER A 61 7.00 -25.88 -12.19
C SER A 61 6.27 -24.54 -11.99
N ARG A 62 6.95 -23.41 -12.24
CA ARG A 62 6.46 -22.05 -11.93
C ARG A 62 5.24 -21.68 -12.74
N THR A 63 5.31 -21.87 -14.06
CA THR A 63 4.20 -21.46 -14.94
C THR A 63 2.97 -22.33 -14.74
N TYR A 64 3.12 -23.63 -14.49
CA TYR A 64 1.99 -24.51 -14.21
C TYR A 64 1.36 -24.17 -12.86
N ALA A 65 2.16 -24.19 -11.79
CA ALA A 65 1.67 -24.03 -10.42
C ALA A 65 1.01 -22.67 -10.20
N SER A 66 1.54 -21.58 -10.76
CA SER A 66 0.94 -20.25 -10.58
C SER A 66 -0.35 -20.04 -11.37
N PHE A 67 -0.55 -20.70 -12.52
CA PHE A 67 -1.86 -20.70 -13.19
C PHE A 67 -2.90 -21.51 -12.41
N VAL A 68 -2.52 -22.69 -11.92
CA VAL A 68 -3.39 -23.52 -11.08
C VAL A 68 -3.79 -22.77 -9.80
N ALA A 69 -2.81 -22.19 -9.11
CA ALA A 69 -3.05 -21.39 -7.91
C ALA A 69 -3.89 -20.14 -8.20
N ALA A 70 -3.67 -19.45 -9.33
CA ALA A 70 -4.48 -18.30 -9.72
C ALA A 70 -5.95 -18.69 -9.93
N MET A 71 -6.21 -19.77 -10.67
CA MET A 71 -7.57 -20.26 -10.92
C MET A 71 -8.27 -20.66 -9.62
N GLN A 72 -7.60 -21.43 -8.77
CA GLN A 72 -8.14 -21.89 -7.49
C GLN A 72 -8.38 -20.74 -6.52
N LYS A 73 -7.46 -19.76 -6.45
CA LYS A 73 -7.63 -18.59 -5.59
C LYS A 73 -8.88 -17.80 -5.93
N LEU A 74 -9.21 -17.68 -7.22
CA LEU A 74 -10.40 -16.99 -7.73
C LEU A 74 -11.69 -17.83 -7.62
N GLY A 75 -11.65 -18.98 -6.95
CA GLY A 75 -12.80 -19.88 -6.79
C GLY A 75 -13.06 -20.83 -7.97
N GLY A 76 -12.21 -20.81 -9.00
CA GLY A 76 -12.29 -21.67 -10.16
C GLY A 76 -11.77 -23.09 -9.90
N SER A 77 -12.10 -24.00 -10.81
CA SER A 77 -11.65 -25.40 -10.80
C SER A 77 -10.65 -25.68 -11.93
N VAL A 78 -9.86 -26.74 -11.75
CA VAL A 78 -8.84 -27.15 -12.72
C VAL A 78 -9.06 -28.59 -13.14
N VAL A 79 -9.08 -28.84 -14.45
CA VAL A 79 -9.06 -30.18 -15.04
C VAL A 79 -7.70 -30.36 -15.72
N ALA A 80 -6.78 -30.99 -15.00
CA ALA A 80 -5.43 -31.26 -15.49
C ALA A 80 -5.41 -32.57 -16.30
N LEU A 81 -4.74 -32.54 -17.45
CA LEU A 81 -4.45 -33.71 -18.27
C LEU A 81 -2.95 -34.01 -18.18
N PRO A 82 -2.52 -35.04 -17.43
CA PRO A 82 -1.13 -35.47 -17.45
C PRO A 82 -0.79 -36.03 -18.85
N ILE A 83 0.04 -35.31 -19.60
CA ILE A 83 0.32 -35.63 -21.01
C ILE A 83 0.86 -37.05 -21.18
N GLU A 84 1.77 -37.48 -20.31
CA GLU A 84 2.37 -38.83 -20.35
C GLU A 84 1.35 -39.96 -20.16
N ALA A 85 0.24 -39.70 -19.46
CA ALA A 85 -0.82 -40.67 -19.19
C ALA A 85 -2.06 -40.48 -20.11
N SER A 86 -1.97 -39.59 -21.10
CA SER A 86 -3.08 -39.22 -21.98
C SER A 86 -3.02 -39.92 -23.33
N SER A 87 -4.07 -39.75 -24.16
CA SER A 87 -4.12 -40.26 -25.54
C SER A 87 -3.09 -39.61 -26.47
N VAL A 88 -2.39 -38.55 -26.04
CA VAL A 88 -1.19 -38.02 -26.72
C VAL A 88 -0.13 -39.12 -26.86
N SER A 89 0.03 -39.99 -25.85
CA SER A 89 0.93 -41.15 -25.92
C SER A 89 0.57 -42.14 -27.04
N LYS A 90 -0.68 -42.11 -27.52
CA LYS A 90 -1.20 -42.92 -28.63
C LYS A 90 -1.17 -42.19 -29.97
N GLY A 91 -0.55 -41.01 -30.03
CA GLY A 91 -0.41 -40.19 -31.24
C GLY A 91 -1.54 -39.18 -31.47
N GLU A 92 -2.35 -38.86 -30.45
CA GLU A 92 -3.36 -37.79 -30.56
C GLU A 92 -2.71 -36.44 -30.86
N THR A 93 -3.26 -35.70 -31.82
CA THR A 93 -2.71 -34.41 -32.23
C THR A 93 -2.95 -33.35 -31.15
N VAL A 94 -2.18 -32.26 -31.16
CA VAL A 94 -2.43 -31.09 -30.29
C VAL A 94 -3.83 -30.52 -30.56
N SER A 95 -4.25 -30.46 -31.83
CA SER A 95 -5.56 -29.94 -32.20
C SER A 95 -6.70 -30.79 -31.62
N ASP A 96 -6.59 -32.11 -31.68
CA ASP A 96 -7.61 -33.01 -31.12
C ASP A 96 -7.63 -32.96 -29.59
N THR A 97 -6.45 -32.96 -28.96
CA THR A 97 -6.31 -32.77 -27.51
C THR A 97 -6.98 -31.46 -27.06
N VAL A 98 -6.72 -30.35 -27.75
CA VAL A 98 -7.30 -29.03 -27.46
C VAL A 98 -8.82 -29.05 -27.64
N ARG A 99 -9.35 -29.64 -28.71
CA ARG A 99 -10.81 -29.79 -28.92
C ARG A 99 -11.47 -30.59 -27.82
N THR A 100 -10.83 -31.67 -27.38
CA THR A 100 -11.32 -32.50 -26.28
C THR A 100 -11.40 -31.69 -24.98
N MET A 101 -10.33 -30.95 -24.64
CA MET A 101 -10.35 -30.13 -23.42
C MET A 101 -11.26 -28.90 -23.52
N ASP A 102 -11.44 -28.33 -24.71
CA ASP A 102 -12.39 -27.24 -24.99
C ASP A 102 -13.83 -27.63 -24.62
N ALA A 103 -14.19 -28.92 -24.75
CA ALA A 103 -15.51 -29.40 -24.36
C ALA A 103 -15.78 -29.34 -22.85
N TYR A 104 -14.73 -29.25 -22.02
CA TYR A 104 -14.82 -29.27 -20.56
C TYR A 104 -14.40 -27.96 -19.89
N SER A 105 -13.80 -27.04 -20.65
CA SER A 105 -13.06 -25.90 -20.09
C SER A 105 -13.64 -24.57 -20.53
N ASP A 106 -13.63 -23.59 -19.63
CA ASP A 106 -13.88 -22.19 -19.95
C ASP A 106 -12.62 -21.48 -20.45
N VAL A 107 -11.43 -22.00 -20.15
CA VAL A 107 -10.13 -21.47 -20.61
C VAL A 107 -9.06 -22.57 -20.63
N ILE A 108 -8.18 -22.53 -21.63
CA ILE A 108 -7.07 -23.46 -21.79
C ILE A 108 -5.76 -22.69 -21.61
N VAL A 109 -4.82 -23.25 -20.85
CA VAL A 109 -3.44 -22.73 -20.77
C VAL A 109 -2.54 -23.71 -21.49
N LEU A 110 -1.88 -23.27 -22.56
CA LEU A 110 -1.10 -24.16 -23.42
C LEU A 110 0.40 -23.84 -23.32
N ARG A 111 1.20 -24.87 -23.09
CA ARG A 111 2.66 -24.85 -23.24
C ARG A 111 3.11 -26.02 -24.09
N HIS A 112 3.86 -25.74 -25.16
CA HIS A 112 4.20 -26.75 -26.17
C HIS A 112 5.58 -26.52 -26.80
N PRO A 113 6.35 -27.57 -27.19
CA PRO A 113 7.68 -27.40 -27.78
C PRO A 113 7.68 -26.85 -29.22
N SER A 114 6.59 -27.04 -29.97
CA SER A 114 6.42 -26.45 -31.31
C SER A 114 6.00 -24.98 -31.24
N VAL A 115 6.57 -24.16 -32.12
CA VAL A 115 6.19 -22.75 -32.31
C VAL A 115 4.79 -22.58 -32.91
N ASP A 116 4.32 -23.54 -33.72
CA ASP A 116 3.03 -23.46 -34.42
C ASP A 116 1.83 -23.86 -33.55
N ALA A 117 2.08 -24.51 -32.40
CA ALA A 117 1.03 -25.10 -31.57
C ALA A 117 -0.01 -24.09 -31.06
N MET A 118 0.39 -22.84 -30.82
CA MET A 118 -0.56 -21.80 -30.42
C MET A 118 -1.51 -21.41 -31.56
N ALA A 119 -1.01 -21.37 -32.80
CA ALA A 119 -1.83 -21.07 -33.98
C ALA A 119 -2.81 -22.22 -34.27
N ASP A 120 -2.35 -23.47 -34.13
CA ASP A 120 -3.19 -24.65 -34.28
C ASP A 120 -4.29 -24.71 -33.22
N ALA A 121 -3.93 -24.52 -31.94
CA ALA A 121 -4.87 -24.53 -30.83
C ALA A 121 -5.92 -23.42 -30.94
N SER A 122 -5.50 -22.20 -31.28
CA SER A 122 -6.41 -21.05 -31.41
C SER A 122 -7.41 -21.21 -32.57
N ARG A 123 -7.07 -22.00 -33.60
CA ARG A 123 -7.96 -22.25 -34.74
C ARG A 123 -9.11 -23.19 -34.39
N VAL A 124 -8.90 -24.09 -33.42
CA VAL A 124 -9.84 -25.18 -33.12
C VAL A 124 -10.58 -25.01 -31.79
N SER A 125 -10.04 -24.19 -30.88
CA SER A 125 -10.62 -23.93 -29.56
C SER A 125 -11.67 -22.83 -29.61
N ARG A 126 -12.80 -23.02 -28.93
CA ARG A 126 -13.80 -21.96 -28.71
C ARG A 126 -13.52 -21.19 -27.43
N ALA A 127 -13.02 -21.89 -26.41
CA ALA A 127 -12.51 -21.30 -25.19
C ALA A 127 -11.21 -20.53 -25.49
N PRO A 128 -10.95 -19.42 -24.77
CA PRO A 128 -9.67 -18.74 -24.83
C PRO A 128 -8.50 -19.67 -24.54
N VAL A 129 -7.42 -19.51 -25.31
CA VAL A 129 -6.16 -20.27 -25.14
C VAL A 129 -5.07 -19.29 -24.74
N LEU A 130 -4.44 -19.51 -23.59
CA LEU A 130 -3.39 -18.66 -23.03
C LEU A 130 -2.03 -19.30 -23.26
N ASN A 131 -1.13 -18.58 -23.94
CA ASN A 131 0.23 -19.04 -24.23
C ASN A 131 1.12 -18.98 -22.98
N ALA A 132 1.49 -20.15 -22.48
CA ALA A 132 2.43 -20.39 -21.38
C ALA A 132 3.83 -20.81 -21.87
N GLY A 133 4.11 -20.62 -23.17
CA GLY A 133 5.38 -20.86 -23.85
C GLY A 133 5.22 -21.81 -25.04
N ASN A 134 5.61 -21.36 -26.24
CA ASN A 134 5.63 -22.19 -27.46
C ASN A 134 7.05 -22.24 -28.07
N GLY A 135 7.75 -23.37 -27.93
CA GLY A 135 9.08 -23.58 -28.50
C GLY A 135 10.07 -22.47 -28.16
N SER A 136 10.74 -21.93 -29.18
CA SER A 136 11.59 -20.73 -29.10
C SER A 136 10.87 -19.44 -29.51
N GLY A 137 9.54 -19.48 -29.61
CA GLY A 137 8.70 -18.35 -30.01
C GLY A 137 8.50 -17.36 -28.87
N GLU A 138 7.33 -17.40 -28.24
CA GLU A 138 6.95 -16.38 -27.26
C GLU A 138 6.53 -16.96 -25.90
N HIS A 139 6.52 -16.09 -24.89
CA HIS A 139 5.94 -16.34 -23.58
C HIS A 139 5.24 -15.06 -23.08
N PRO A 140 4.10 -14.66 -23.68
CA PRO A 140 3.46 -13.38 -23.41
C PRO A 140 3.04 -13.22 -21.94
N THR A 141 2.60 -14.30 -21.31
CA THR A 141 2.19 -14.29 -19.90
C THR A 141 3.36 -14.11 -18.92
N GLN A 142 4.60 -14.42 -19.34
CA GLN A 142 5.81 -14.07 -18.58
C GLN A 142 6.19 -12.61 -18.81
N ALA A 143 6.13 -12.12 -20.05
CA ALA A 143 6.39 -10.70 -20.31
C ALA A 143 5.42 -9.77 -19.56
N LEU A 144 4.14 -10.17 -19.47
CA LEU A 144 3.15 -9.45 -18.65
C LEU A 144 3.60 -9.36 -17.18
N LEU A 145 3.97 -10.49 -16.55
CA LEU A 145 4.35 -10.46 -15.13
C LEU A 145 5.68 -9.74 -14.87
N ASP A 146 6.57 -9.74 -15.87
CA ASP A 146 7.81 -8.98 -15.82
C ASP A 146 7.50 -7.47 -15.78
N VAL A 147 6.59 -6.99 -16.62
CA VAL A 147 6.10 -5.59 -16.58
C VAL A 147 5.40 -5.27 -15.27
N VAL A 148 4.52 -6.15 -14.77
CA VAL A 148 3.87 -5.97 -13.46
C VAL A 148 4.92 -5.78 -12.36
N THR A 149 5.98 -6.59 -12.38
CA THR A 149 7.07 -6.51 -11.41
C THR A 149 7.83 -5.19 -11.54
N MET A 150 8.20 -4.78 -12.75
CA MET A 150 8.91 -3.51 -12.98
C MET A 150 8.08 -2.31 -12.50
N LEU A 151 6.79 -2.26 -12.82
CA LEU A 151 5.90 -1.18 -12.37
C LEU A 151 5.68 -1.20 -10.87
N ALA A 152 5.60 -2.38 -10.25
CA ALA A 152 5.44 -2.51 -8.80
C ALA A 152 6.67 -2.06 -8.02
N GLU A 153 7.87 -2.43 -8.49
CA GLU A 153 9.13 -2.17 -7.80
C GLU A 153 9.67 -0.76 -8.08
N LEU A 154 9.49 -0.24 -9.30
CA LEU A 154 10.05 1.07 -9.72
C LEU A 154 9.01 2.20 -9.80
N GLY A 155 7.72 1.86 -9.79
CA GLY A 155 6.61 2.83 -9.92
C GLY A 155 6.42 3.41 -11.32
N ARG A 156 7.37 3.23 -12.25
CA ARG A 156 7.27 3.56 -13.68
C ARG A 156 8.34 2.82 -14.49
N ILE A 157 8.09 2.62 -15.79
CA ILE A 157 9.07 2.09 -16.77
C ILE A 157 9.65 3.20 -17.64
N ASP A 158 8.92 4.28 -17.88
CA ASP A 158 9.40 5.41 -18.68
C ASP A 158 10.68 6.03 -18.07
N GLY A 159 11.67 6.27 -18.92
CA GLY A 159 13.00 6.79 -18.58
C GLY A 159 13.92 5.80 -17.87
N LYS A 160 13.56 4.51 -17.80
CA LYS A 160 14.37 3.47 -17.17
C LYS A 160 15.35 2.83 -18.16
N THR A 161 16.54 2.51 -17.67
CA THR A 161 17.55 1.73 -18.39
C THR A 161 17.44 0.27 -18.01
N VAL A 162 17.21 -0.60 -18.98
CA VAL A 162 17.02 -2.04 -18.76
C VAL A 162 18.15 -2.83 -19.42
N VAL A 163 18.83 -3.67 -18.65
CA VAL A 163 19.92 -4.52 -19.12
C VAL A 163 19.44 -5.96 -19.16
N LEU A 164 19.42 -6.56 -20.34
CA LEU A 164 19.06 -7.96 -20.58
C LEU A 164 20.33 -8.80 -20.74
N VAL A 165 20.48 -9.83 -19.91
CA VAL A 165 21.75 -10.57 -19.76
C VAL A 165 21.55 -12.07 -19.95
N GLY A 166 22.44 -12.72 -20.71
CA GLY A 166 22.53 -14.19 -20.80
C GLY A 166 22.27 -14.74 -22.21
N ASP A 167 21.47 -15.80 -22.30
CA ASP A 167 21.10 -16.44 -23.57
C ASP A 167 19.94 -15.68 -24.23
N LEU A 168 20.29 -14.61 -24.94
CA LEU A 168 19.32 -13.75 -25.61
C LEU A 168 18.80 -14.36 -26.91
N LYS A 169 19.54 -15.28 -27.54
CA LYS A 169 19.15 -15.96 -28.78
C LYS A 169 17.99 -16.92 -28.58
N HIS A 170 18.03 -17.76 -27.56
CA HIS A 170 17.01 -18.79 -27.33
C HIS A 170 15.98 -18.41 -26.26
N GLY A 171 16.20 -17.29 -25.55
CA GLY A 171 15.34 -16.80 -24.48
C GLY A 171 13.98 -16.28 -24.92
N ARG A 172 12.99 -17.15 -25.18
CA ARG A 172 11.61 -16.72 -25.54
C ARG A 172 10.99 -15.67 -24.60
N THR A 173 11.35 -15.71 -23.32
CA THR A 173 10.90 -14.73 -22.31
C THR A 173 11.51 -13.35 -22.56
N VAL A 174 12.79 -13.30 -22.93
CA VAL A 174 13.51 -12.04 -23.20
C VAL A 174 13.06 -11.40 -24.51
N HIS A 175 12.73 -12.20 -25.53
CA HIS A 175 12.13 -11.70 -26.77
C HIS A 175 10.77 -11.06 -26.50
N SER A 176 9.93 -11.75 -25.72
CA SER A 176 8.60 -11.25 -25.36
C SER A 176 8.70 -9.99 -24.51
N LEU A 177 9.60 -9.96 -23.52
CA LEU A 177 9.83 -8.80 -22.67
C LEU A 177 10.30 -7.59 -23.50
N ALA A 178 11.29 -7.76 -24.37
CA ALA A 178 11.80 -6.67 -25.20
C ALA A 178 10.69 -6.06 -26.07
N ARG A 179 9.86 -6.89 -26.72
CA ARG A 179 8.70 -6.43 -27.49
C ARG A 179 7.67 -5.67 -26.65
N VAL A 180 7.39 -6.14 -25.45
CA VAL A 180 6.46 -5.46 -24.55
C VAL A 180 7.03 -4.12 -24.08
N LEU A 181 8.33 -4.05 -23.80
CA LEU A 181 9.02 -2.82 -23.39
C LEU A 181 9.00 -1.74 -24.47
N ALA A 182 8.86 -2.10 -25.76
CA ALA A 182 8.67 -1.14 -26.84
C ALA A 182 7.37 -0.31 -26.73
N ASN A 183 6.43 -0.71 -25.85
CA ASN A 183 5.25 0.11 -25.52
C ASN A 183 5.54 1.25 -24.54
N PHE A 184 6.76 1.32 -23.99
CA PHE A 184 7.17 2.32 -23.00
C PHE A 184 8.34 3.16 -23.52
N ASN A 185 8.45 4.38 -23.02
CA ASN A 185 9.56 5.28 -23.36
C ASN A 185 10.77 4.96 -22.47
N VAL A 186 11.34 3.77 -22.61
CA VAL A 186 12.57 3.37 -21.92
C VAL A 186 13.74 4.26 -22.35
N ALA A 187 14.68 4.52 -21.44
CA ALA A 187 15.86 5.33 -21.76
C ALA A 187 16.80 4.57 -22.72
N ALA A 188 17.05 3.30 -22.42
CA ALA A 188 17.81 2.38 -23.27
C ALA A 188 17.53 0.92 -22.88
N LEU A 189 17.64 0.04 -23.87
CA LEU A 189 17.78 -1.40 -23.68
C LEU A 189 19.22 -1.82 -23.98
N HIS A 190 19.92 -2.37 -22.99
CA HIS A 190 21.26 -2.92 -23.19
C HIS A 190 21.21 -4.44 -23.27
N PHE A 191 21.90 -4.99 -24.26
CA PHE A 191 22.00 -6.44 -24.49
C PHE A 191 23.40 -6.92 -24.12
N VAL A 192 23.47 -7.88 -23.20
CA VAL A 192 24.71 -8.54 -22.78
C VAL A 192 24.56 -10.03 -23.01
N ALA A 193 25.26 -10.57 -24.01
CA ALA A 193 25.18 -11.98 -24.37
C ALA A 193 26.56 -12.52 -24.77
N PRO A 194 26.86 -13.80 -24.47
CA PRO A 194 28.06 -14.45 -24.99
C PRO A 194 28.00 -14.50 -26.52
N ALA A 195 29.16 -14.56 -27.16
CA ALA A 195 29.26 -14.68 -28.61
C ALA A 195 28.45 -15.88 -29.13
N GLY A 196 27.57 -15.65 -30.10
CA GLY A 196 26.67 -16.65 -30.67
C GLY A 196 25.31 -16.80 -29.99
N LEU A 197 25.07 -16.10 -28.87
CA LEU A 197 23.81 -16.05 -28.12
C LEU A 197 23.16 -14.66 -28.11
N GLU A 198 23.53 -13.80 -29.04
CA GLU A 198 23.04 -12.43 -29.17
C GLU A 198 21.52 -12.37 -29.42
N MET A 199 20.94 -11.21 -29.15
CA MET A 199 19.54 -10.94 -29.49
C MET A 199 19.33 -11.16 -31.00
N PRO A 200 18.33 -11.95 -31.44
CA PRO A 200 18.10 -12.18 -32.86
C PRO A 200 17.83 -10.87 -33.62
N ASP A 201 18.37 -10.78 -34.84
CA ASP A 201 18.24 -9.59 -35.71
C ASP A 201 16.78 -9.20 -35.95
N SER A 202 15.87 -10.18 -35.98
CA SER A 202 14.42 -9.92 -36.11
C SER A 202 13.88 -9.09 -34.95
N VAL A 203 14.23 -9.46 -33.70
CA VAL A 203 13.80 -8.71 -32.51
C VAL A 203 14.49 -7.35 -32.45
N ALA A 204 15.79 -7.29 -32.72
CA ALA A 204 16.53 -6.03 -32.74
C ALA A 204 15.97 -5.04 -33.78
N SER A 205 15.61 -5.54 -34.97
CA SER A 205 15.00 -4.73 -36.04
C SER A 205 13.61 -4.23 -35.66
N GLU A 206 12.80 -5.05 -34.99
CA GLU A 206 11.49 -4.65 -34.47
C GLU A 206 11.61 -3.50 -33.45
N LEU A 207 12.58 -3.58 -32.53
CA LEU A 207 12.84 -2.54 -31.53
C LEU A 207 13.31 -1.24 -32.16
N LEU A 208 14.21 -1.33 -33.14
CA LEU A 208 14.69 -0.17 -33.89
C LEU A 208 13.54 0.50 -34.65
N ALA A 209 12.67 -0.29 -35.30
CA ALA A 209 11.49 0.23 -35.99
C ALA A 209 10.49 0.89 -35.03
N ALA A 210 10.42 0.43 -33.77
CA ALA A 210 9.63 1.06 -32.71
C ALA A 210 10.32 2.29 -32.08
N GLY A 211 11.53 2.66 -32.51
CA GLY A 211 12.28 3.82 -32.00
C GLY A 211 12.92 3.60 -30.63
N VAL A 212 13.09 2.34 -30.20
CA VAL A 212 13.73 2.01 -28.92
C VAL A 212 15.24 2.12 -29.05
N ALA A 213 15.89 2.88 -28.16
CA ALA A 213 17.34 2.93 -28.10
C ALA A 213 17.90 1.60 -27.59
N THR A 214 18.75 0.95 -28.40
CA THR A 214 19.37 -0.34 -28.05
C THR A 214 20.88 -0.29 -28.19
N GLU A 215 21.60 -0.90 -27.26
CA GLU A 215 23.07 -1.05 -27.35
C GLU A 215 23.50 -2.46 -26.95
N THR A 216 24.55 -2.98 -27.59
CA THR A 216 25.10 -4.30 -27.28
C THR A 216 26.45 -4.16 -26.58
N HIS A 217 26.64 -4.93 -25.53
CA HIS A 217 27.83 -4.91 -24.68
C HIS A 217 28.46 -6.29 -24.62
N ALA A 218 29.79 -6.34 -24.61
CA ALA A 218 30.54 -7.60 -24.55
C ALA A 218 30.52 -8.25 -23.15
N ALA A 219 30.23 -7.47 -22.10
CA ALA A 219 30.22 -7.94 -20.73
C ALA A 219 29.29 -7.12 -19.83
N LEU A 220 28.84 -7.74 -18.72
CA LEU A 220 28.11 -7.06 -17.66
C LEU A 220 29.12 -6.39 -16.71
N THR A 221 29.49 -5.14 -16.99
CA THR A 221 30.51 -4.43 -16.23
C THR A 221 29.92 -3.67 -15.03
N PRO A 222 30.75 -3.32 -14.01
CA PRO A 222 30.32 -2.46 -12.91
C PRO A 222 29.70 -1.13 -13.35
N GLU A 223 30.21 -0.51 -14.42
CA GLU A 223 29.70 0.75 -14.96
C GLU A 223 28.28 0.58 -15.53
N LEU A 224 28.07 -0.48 -16.33
CA LEU A 224 26.75 -0.79 -16.88
C LEU A 224 25.73 -1.11 -15.76
N VAL A 225 26.18 -1.79 -14.71
CA VAL A 225 25.37 -2.09 -13.51
C VAL A 225 25.03 -0.83 -12.71
N ALA A 226 25.95 0.15 -12.64
CA ALA A 226 25.71 1.43 -11.98
C ALA A 226 24.70 2.31 -12.74
N GLU A 227 24.57 2.14 -14.05
CA GLU A 227 23.61 2.85 -14.90
C GLU A 227 22.24 2.15 -14.98
N ALA A 228 22.18 0.85 -14.76
CA ALA A 228 20.96 0.06 -14.86
C ALA A 228 19.90 0.45 -13.80
N ASP A 229 18.64 0.52 -14.21
CA ASP A 229 17.49 0.50 -13.31
C ASP A 229 16.93 -0.92 -13.14
N VAL A 230 17.05 -1.75 -14.19
CA VAL A 230 16.69 -3.16 -14.17
C VAL A 230 17.80 -3.99 -14.79
N VAL A 231 18.23 -5.03 -14.08
CA VAL A 231 19.05 -6.09 -14.67
C VAL A 231 18.21 -7.37 -14.72
N TYR A 232 17.87 -7.81 -15.93
CA TYR A 232 17.09 -9.01 -16.18
C TYR A 232 18.01 -10.13 -16.69
N LEU A 233 18.26 -11.10 -15.83
CA LEU A 233 19.16 -12.23 -16.11
C LEU A 233 18.39 -13.41 -16.69
N THR A 234 19.03 -14.16 -17.57
CA THR A 234 18.50 -15.38 -18.17
C THR A 234 19.52 -16.51 -18.06
N ARG A 235 19.03 -17.73 -17.81
CA ARG A 235 19.86 -18.92 -17.81
C ARG A 235 20.31 -19.29 -19.23
N THR A 236 21.49 -19.87 -19.34
CA THR A 236 21.94 -20.56 -20.57
C THR A 236 21.06 -21.79 -20.84
N GLN A 237 20.44 -21.89 -22.02
CA GLN A 237 19.50 -22.96 -22.34
C GLN A 237 20.22 -24.22 -22.85
N LYS A 238 20.75 -25.03 -21.94
CA LYS A 238 21.49 -26.27 -22.26
C LYS A 238 20.81 -27.14 -23.32
N GLU A 239 19.50 -27.29 -23.25
CA GLU A 239 18.70 -28.10 -24.16
C GLU A 239 18.62 -27.59 -25.61
N ARG A 240 19.15 -26.39 -25.91
CA ARG A 240 19.16 -25.79 -27.24
C ARG A 240 20.53 -25.83 -27.93
N PHE A 241 21.56 -26.31 -27.26
CA PHE A 241 22.90 -26.45 -27.83
C PHE A 241 23.04 -27.74 -28.62
N ALA A 242 23.76 -27.67 -29.74
CA ALA A 242 24.04 -28.82 -30.61
C ALA A 242 25.02 -29.82 -29.98
N SER A 243 25.87 -29.38 -29.05
CA SER A 243 26.81 -30.23 -28.32
C SER A 243 27.03 -29.75 -26.88
N ALA A 244 27.51 -30.64 -26.02
CA ALA A 244 27.78 -30.31 -24.62
C ALA A 244 28.96 -29.33 -24.50
N GLU A 245 29.96 -29.44 -25.36
CA GLU A 245 31.15 -28.58 -25.38
C GLU A 245 30.78 -27.13 -25.69
N ALA A 246 29.85 -26.91 -26.63
CA ALA A 246 29.36 -25.57 -26.98
C ALA A 246 28.62 -24.91 -25.80
N TYR A 247 27.89 -25.70 -25.01
CA TYR A 247 27.25 -25.21 -23.78
C TYR A 247 28.28 -24.89 -22.69
N GLU A 248 29.23 -25.79 -22.46
CA GLU A 248 30.27 -25.63 -21.45
C GLU A 248 31.18 -24.42 -21.69
N ALA A 249 31.39 -24.04 -22.96
CA ALA A 249 32.18 -22.87 -23.33
C ALA A 249 31.54 -21.52 -22.91
N VAL A 250 30.21 -21.48 -22.72
CA VAL A 250 29.45 -20.23 -22.46
C VAL A 250 28.65 -20.26 -21.16
N LYS A 251 28.63 -21.40 -20.44
CA LYS A 251 27.97 -21.47 -19.13
C LYS A 251 28.75 -20.63 -18.12
N GLY A 252 28.04 -19.87 -17.29
CA GLY A 252 28.66 -19.08 -16.23
C GLY A 252 29.49 -17.88 -16.72
N THR A 253 29.47 -17.54 -18.02
CA THR A 253 30.20 -16.37 -18.56
C THR A 253 29.80 -15.06 -17.90
N TYR A 254 28.53 -14.92 -17.53
CA TYR A 254 28.03 -13.78 -16.76
C TYR A 254 27.42 -14.27 -15.47
N ARG A 255 27.71 -13.56 -14.39
CA ARG A 255 27.22 -13.85 -13.05
C ARG A 255 26.90 -12.56 -12.32
N MET A 256 25.71 -12.52 -11.72
CA MET A 256 25.36 -11.52 -10.73
C MET A 256 25.64 -12.08 -9.33
N ASP A 257 26.57 -11.45 -8.62
CA ASP A 257 26.92 -11.74 -7.23
C ASP A 257 26.94 -10.46 -6.38
N ALA A 258 27.20 -10.60 -5.07
CA ALA A 258 27.18 -9.45 -4.17
C ALA A 258 28.25 -8.40 -4.53
N ALA A 259 29.38 -8.81 -5.11
CA ALA A 259 30.45 -7.90 -5.49
C ALA A 259 30.04 -7.00 -6.66
N LEU A 260 29.46 -7.59 -7.72
CA LEU A 260 28.96 -6.82 -8.85
C LEU A 260 27.75 -5.95 -8.45
N LEU A 261 26.84 -6.49 -7.64
CA LEU A 261 25.65 -5.79 -7.18
C LEU A 261 25.98 -4.59 -6.27
N ALA A 262 27.16 -4.56 -5.64
CA ALA A 262 27.61 -3.42 -4.83
C ALA A 262 27.77 -2.12 -5.65
N HIS A 263 27.96 -2.22 -6.97
CA HIS A 263 28.06 -1.07 -7.87
C HIS A 263 26.70 -0.54 -8.33
N ALA A 264 25.62 -1.29 -8.14
CA ALA A 264 24.30 -0.93 -8.63
C ALA A 264 23.69 0.24 -7.84
N LYS A 265 22.79 0.98 -8.50
CA LYS A 265 21.95 2.00 -7.84
C LYS A 265 21.21 1.39 -6.65
N SER A 266 20.94 2.22 -5.66
CA SER A 266 20.21 1.79 -4.47
C SER A 266 18.76 1.37 -4.80
N ASP A 267 18.15 1.91 -5.85
CA ASP A 267 16.78 1.65 -6.28
C ASP A 267 16.68 0.76 -7.54
N MET A 268 17.79 0.19 -8.00
CA MET A 268 17.82 -0.79 -9.09
C MET A 268 17.16 -2.12 -8.68
N VAL A 269 16.65 -2.87 -9.66
CA VAL A 269 15.99 -4.16 -9.45
C VAL A 269 16.65 -5.26 -10.27
N VAL A 270 16.97 -6.39 -9.61
CA VAL A 270 17.47 -7.62 -10.25
C VAL A 270 16.31 -8.59 -10.46
N MET A 271 16.07 -8.99 -11.70
CA MET A 271 14.98 -9.87 -12.11
C MET A 271 15.52 -11.13 -12.81
N HIS A 272 14.79 -12.24 -12.71
CA HIS A 272 15.16 -13.52 -13.31
C HIS A 272 13.92 -14.42 -13.47
N PRO A 273 13.63 -15.00 -14.66
CA PRO A 273 12.41 -15.79 -14.90
C PRO A 273 12.41 -17.17 -14.22
N LEU A 274 13.59 -17.63 -13.79
CA LEU A 274 13.87 -18.88 -13.09
C LEU A 274 13.58 -20.16 -13.92
N PRO A 275 14.29 -21.27 -13.66
CA PRO A 275 15.22 -21.51 -12.55
C PRO A 275 16.57 -20.82 -12.79
N ARG A 276 17.30 -20.54 -11.72
CA ARG A 276 18.67 -20.03 -11.80
C ARG A 276 19.70 -21.15 -11.80
N ASN A 277 20.84 -20.93 -12.45
CA ASN A 277 22.05 -21.71 -12.30
C ASN A 277 23.18 -20.82 -11.76
N GLU A 278 24.35 -20.81 -12.41
CA GLU A 278 25.53 -20.06 -12.00
C GLU A 278 25.46 -18.56 -12.34
N GLU A 279 24.52 -18.15 -13.22
CA GLU A 279 24.36 -16.76 -13.63
C GLU A 279 23.82 -15.83 -12.54
N LEU A 280 23.23 -16.40 -11.49
CA LEU A 280 22.68 -15.67 -10.35
C LEU A 280 23.10 -16.36 -9.06
N SER A 281 24.03 -15.74 -8.35
CA SER A 281 24.59 -16.25 -7.10
C SER A 281 23.54 -16.26 -5.99
N THR A 282 23.75 -17.08 -4.96
CA THR A 282 22.84 -17.15 -3.79
C THR A 282 23.14 -16.07 -2.75
N ASP A 283 24.33 -15.47 -2.78
CA ASP A 283 24.74 -14.40 -1.87
C ASP A 283 23.96 -13.08 -2.07
N VAL A 284 23.26 -12.93 -3.20
CA VAL A 284 22.37 -11.79 -3.46
C VAL A 284 20.94 -11.98 -2.95
N ASP A 285 20.57 -13.17 -2.44
CA ASP A 285 19.18 -13.47 -2.03
C ASP A 285 18.66 -12.57 -0.92
N GLY A 286 19.54 -12.13 -0.02
CA GLY A 286 19.20 -11.23 1.08
C GLY A 286 19.11 -9.75 0.69
N ASP A 287 19.54 -9.38 -0.52
CA ASP A 287 19.54 -7.99 -0.98
C ASP A 287 18.11 -7.55 -1.33
N ARG A 288 17.70 -6.36 -0.86
CA ARG A 288 16.38 -5.81 -1.18
C ARG A 288 16.14 -5.63 -2.68
N ARG A 289 17.19 -5.45 -3.48
CA ARG A 289 17.14 -5.26 -4.94
C ARG A 289 16.89 -6.57 -5.68
N ALA A 290 17.15 -7.72 -5.04
CA ALA A 290 16.85 -9.04 -5.59
C ALA A 290 15.33 -9.29 -5.61
N ALA A 291 14.71 -9.14 -6.78
CA ALA A 291 13.27 -9.21 -6.93
C ALA A 291 12.75 -10.52 -7.53
N TYR A 292 13.59 -11.44 -8.01
CA TYR A 292 13.14 -12.67 -8.70
C TYR A 292 12.16 -13.55 -7.90
N MET A 293 12.23 -13.57 -6.56
CA MET A 293 11.20 -14.23 -5.73
C MET A 293 9.91 -13.41 -5.64
N ARG A 294 10.02 -12.07 -5.55
CA ARG A 294 8.85 -11.18 -5.60
C ARG A 294 8.18 -11.21 -6.98
N GLN A 295 8.97 -11.28 -8.06
CA GLN A 295 8.53 -11.48 -9.44
C GLN A 295 7.67 -12.73 -9.59
N MET A 296 8.06 -13.85 -8.97
CA MET A 296 7.23 -15.05 -8.93
C MET A 296 5.88 -14.79 -8.24
N ASN A 297 5.88 -14.03 -7.14
CA ASN A 297 4.66 -13.66 -6.42
C ASN A 297 3.77 -12.71 -7.24
N TYR A 298 4.34 -11.69 -7.89
CA TYR A 298 3.60 -10.84 -8.84
C TYR A 298 3.04 -11.66 -10.01
N GLY A 299 3.76 -12.69 -10.45
CA GLY A 299 3.31 -13.64 -11.46
C GLY A 299 1.98 -14.31 -11.17
N LEU A 300 1.73 -14.67 -9.91
CA LEU A 300 0.43 -15.21 -9.49
C LEU A 300 -0.69 -14.20 -9.76
N TYR A 301 -0.53 -12.95 -9.32
CA TYR A 301 -1.57 -11.93 -9.43
C TYR A 301 -1.74 -11.40 -10.85
N ALA A 302 -0.67 -11.33 -11.64
CA ALA A 302 -0.74 -11.02 -13.07
C ALA A 302 -1.62 -12.03 -13.81
N ARG A 303 -1.51 -13.31 -13.46
CA ARG A 303 -2.32 -14.38 -14.05
C ARG A 303 -3.74 -14.39 -13.52
N MET A 304 -3.96 -14.08 -12.24
CA MET A 304 -5.31 -13.86 -11.71
C MET A 304 -6.02 -12.73 -12.48
N ALA A 305 -5.35 -11.59 -12.66
CA ALA A 305 -5.86 -10.47 -13.43
C ALA A 305 -6.20 -10.87 -14.88
N LEU A 306 -5.27 -11.57 -15.55
CA LEU A 306 -5.49 -12.04 -16.92
C LEU A 306 -6.67 -12.99 -17.03
N LEU A 307 -6.79 -13.98 -16.12
CA LEU A 307 -7.91 -14.92 -16.09
C LEU A 307 -9.25 -14.21 -15.89
N LEU A 308 -9.34 -13.27 -14.93
CA LEU A 308 -10.55 -12.47 -14.70
C LEU A 308 -10.95 -11.68 -15.94
N VAL A 309 -9.99 -11.04 -16.62
CA VAL A 309 -10.26 -10.23 -17.81
C VAL A 309 -10.73 -11.10 -18.97
N VAL A 310 -9.98 -12.15 -19.29
CA VAL A 310 -10.29 -13.05 -20.41
C VAL A 310 -11.65 -13.73 -20.22
N LEU A 311 -12.00 -14.11 -18.98
CA LEU A 311 -13.29 -14.73 -18.66
C LEU A 311 -14.43 -13.72 -18.43
N GLY A 312 -14.17 -12.42 -18.56
CA GLY A 312 -15.20 -11.38 -18.41
C GLY A 312 -15.76 -11.28 -16.99
N ARG A 313 -14.87 -11.35 -16.00
CA ARG A 313 -15.14 -11.30 -14.56
C ARG A 313 -14.35 -10.21 -13.83
N ALA A 314 -13.65 -9.35 -14.58
CA ALA A 314 -12.83 -8.28 -14.02
C ALA A 314 -13.62 -7.00 -13.68
N ASP A 315 -14.86 -6.82 -14.11
CA ASP A 315 -15.54 -5.51 -14.14
C ASP A 315 -15.61 -4.78 -12.78
N GLU A 316 -15.85 -5.51 -11.68
CA GLU A 316 -15.91 -4.93 -10.33
C GLU A 316 -14.52 -4.49 -9.84
N HIS A 317 -13.53 -5.38 -9.95
CA HIS A 317 -12.15 -5.13 -9.54
C HIS A 317 -11.42 -4.11 -10.44
N ALA A 318 -11.68 -4.14 -11.74
CA ALA A 318 -11.06 -3.24 -12.73
C ALA A 318 -11.54 -1.79 -12.54
N ARG A 319 -12.80 -1.58 -12.13
CA ARG A 319 -13.30 -0.24 -11.77
C ARG A 319 -12.55 0.34 -10.57
N VAL A 320 -12.28 -0.48 -9.56
CA VAL A 320 -11.56 -0.06 -8.34
C VAL A 320 -10.06 0.14 -8.64
N ALA A 321 -9.45 -0.77 -9.41
CA ALA A 321 -8.04 -0.69 -9.81
C ALA A 321 -7.74 0.52 -10.72
N SER A 322 -8.63 0.84 -11.66
CA SER A 322 -8.55 2.02 -12.54
C SER A 322 -8.46 3.32 -11.75
N ALA A 323 -9.17 3.43 -10.62
CA ALA A 323 -9.11 4.57 -9.73
C ALA A 323 -7.80 4.67 -8.92
N ALA A 324 -6.93 3.65 -8.95
CA ALA A 324 -5.65 3.62 -8.25
C ALA A 324 -4.44 3.92 -9.16
N MET A 325 -4.52 3.61 -10.47
CA MET A 325 -3.39 3.67 -11.44
C MET A 325 -3.54 4.69 -12.59
N ALA A 326 -4.49 5.62 -12.56
CA ALA A 326 -4.54 6.72 -13.54
C ALA A 326 -3.15 7.38 -13.74
N PRO A 327 -2.79 7.78 -14.98
CA PRO A 327 -1.43 8.14 -15.33
C PRO A 327 -0.87 9.18 -14.35
N ARG A 328 0.36 8.94 -13.89
CA ARG A 328 1.21 9.98 -13.31
C ARG A 328 1.65 10.93 -14.43
N GLU A 329 0.71 11.69 -15.00
CA GLU A 329 1.06 13.06 -15.36
C GLU A 329 1.67 13.68 -14.11
N ALA A 330 2.69 14.53 -14.25
CA ALA A 330 3.25 15.27 -13.14
C ALA A 330 2.09 16.01 -12.45
N ALA A 331 1.50 15.37 -11.44
CA ALA A 331 0.29 15.84 -10.80
C ALA A 331 0.64 17.22 -10.30
N ARG A 332 -0.07 18.22 -10.81
CA ARG A 332 -0.03 19.58 -10.27
C ARG A 332 -0.10 19.40 -8.76
N ALA A 333 0.97 19.77 -8.05
CA ALA A 333 1.14 19.38 -6.65
C ALA A 333 -0.11 19.81 -5.88
N VAL A 334 -0.87 18.84 -5.37
CA VAL A 334 -2.05 19.13 -4.56
C VAL A 334 -1.55 19.85 -3.32
N ASP A 335 -2.08 21.04 -3.08
CA ASP A 335 -1.76 21.84 -1.90
C ASP A 335 -2.38 21.16 -0.68
N LEU A 336 -1.54 20.61 0.18
CA LEU A 336 -1.96 20.04 1.47
C LEU A 336 -1.85 21.08 2.59
N SER A 337 -1.42 22.32 2.33
CA SER A 337 -1.25 23.28 3.40
C SER A 337 -2.59 23.66 4.03
N VAL A 338 -2.64 23.60 5.36
CA VAL A 338 -3.84 23.89 6.13
C VAL A 338 -3.58 25.13 6.97
N SER A 339 -4.52 26.09 6.95
CA SER A 339 -4.49 27.23 7.86
C SER A 339 -5.70 27.19 8.79
N VAL A 340 -5.47 26.95 10.08
CA VAL A 340 -6.52 26.96 11.11
C VAL A 340 -6.01 27.65 12.37
N LEU A 341 -6.90 28.38 13.06
CA LEU A 341 -6.61 29.07 14.33
C LEU A 341 -5.40 30.03 14.26
N GLY A 342 -5.17 30.66 13.11
CA GLY A 342 -4.04 31.58 12.91
C GLY A 342 -2.69 30.90 12.67
N HIS A 343 -2.66 29.57 12.54
CA HIS A 343 -1.45 28.80 12.24
C HIS A 343 -1.55 28.15 10.86
N THR A 344 -0.41 28.05 10.18
CA THR A 344 -0.29 27.33 8.90
C THR A 344 0.54 26.06 9.09
N PHE A 345 0.03 24.96 8.57
CA PHE A 345 0.60 23.62 8.64
C PHE A 345 0.96 23.17 7.23
N ALA A 346 2.08 22.47 7.07
CA ALA A 346 2.53 22.00 5.75
C ALA A 346 1.63 20.90 5.15
N ASN A 347 0.91 20.17 6.01
CA ASN A 347 -0.06 19.13 5.66
C ASN A 347 -1.02 18.89 6.85
N PRO A 348 -2.16 18.20 6.67
CA PRO A 348 -3.13 18.03 7.76
C PRO A 348 -2.72 17.00 8.82
N LEU A 349 -1.59 16.30 8.68
CA LEU A 349 -1.28 15.14 9.51
C LEU A 349 -0.54 15.51 10.79
N MET A 350 -0.88 14.81 11.88
CA MET A 350 -0.19 14.89 13.17
C MET A 350 -0.33 13.58 13.96
N ASN A 351 0.42 13.41 15.05
CA ASN A 351 0.24 12.24 15.93
C ASN A 351 -1.08 12.36 16.73
N ALA A 352 -1.63 11.23 17.14
CA ALA A 352 -2.66 11.23 18.19
C ALA A 352 -1.99 11.36 19.57
N ALA A 353 -2.59 12.19 20.45
CA ALA A 353 -2.11 12.35 21.81
C ALA A 353 -1.97 11.00 22.52
N GLY A 354 -0.75 10.71 22.99
CA GLY A 354 -0.43 9.45 23.65
C GLY A 354 0.37 8.45 22.83
N VAL A 355 0.65 8.72 21.56
CA VAL A 355 1.47 7.87 20.68
C VAL A 355 2.72 8.63 20.25
N CYS A 356 3.90 8.07 20.54
CA CYS A 356 5.21 8.60 20.17
C CYS A 356 5.40 10.08 20.55
N CYS A 357 5.00 10.47 21.76
CA CYS A 357 4.99 11.87 22.19
C CYS A 357 5.17 12.06 23.71
N SER A 358 5.76 11.08 24.39
CA SER A 358 5.91 11.05 25.85
C SER A 358 7.25 11.60 26.30
N THR A 359 8.32 11.38 25.53
CA THR A 359 9.68 11.86 25.84
C THR A 359 10.18 12.89 24.82
N THR A 360 11.20 13.65 25.18
CA THR A 360 11.90 14.62 24.30
C THR A 360 12.35 13.97 22.99
N GLU A 361 12.90 12.76 23.03
CA GLU A 361 13.36 12.04 21.84
C GLU A 361 12.21 11.73 20.89
N GLU A 362 11.08 11.27 21.44
CA GLU A 362 9.88 10.98 20.65
C GLU A 362 9.31 12.27 20.03
N LEU A 363 9.22 13.35 20.81
CA LEU A 363 8.72 14.65 20.35
C LEU A 363 9.64 15.27 19.28
N ASP A 364 10.96 15.17 19.45
CA ASP A 364 11.93 15.63 18.46
C ASP A 364 11.86 14.82 17.16
N SER A 365 11.61 13.52 17.27
CA SER A 365 11.39 12.66 16.11
C SER A 365 10.12 13.07 15.33
N LEU A 366 9.04 13.44 16.03
CA LEU A 366 7.85 14.01 15.40
C LEU A 366 8.11 15.38 14.75
N LEU A 367 8.85 16.27 15.41
CA LEU A 367 9.27 17.54 14.83
C LEU A 367 10.05 17.35 13.53
N ALA A 368 10.97 16.38 13.48
CA ALA A 368 11.77 16.07 12.30
C ALA A 368 10.99 15.30 11.21
N SER A 369 9.83 14.72 11.54
CA SER A 369 9.05 13.89 10.61
C SER A 369 8.36 14.70 9.50
N ALA A 370 7.68 14.00 8.59
CA ALA A 370 6.86 14.64 7.55
C ALA A 370 5.49 15.17 8.03
N SER A 371 5.15 15.07 9.33
CA SER A 371 3.89 15.60 9.86
C SER A 371 3.80 17.13 9.70
N GLY A 372 2.59 17.67 9.58
CA GLY A 372 2.35 19.11 9.58
C GLY A 372 2.52 19.74 10.98
N THR A 373 2.23 18.97 12.02
CA THR A 373 2.35 19.37 13.44
C THR A 373 2.51 18.14 14.34
N LEU A 374 2.54 18.35 15.65
CA LEU A 374 2.52 17.33 16.68
C LEU A 374 1.68 17.77 17.88
N ILE A 375 1.30 16.80 18.70
CA ILE A 375 0.68 17.01 20.02
C ILE A 375 1.45 16.26 21.09
N THR A 376 1.63 16.90 22.25
CA THR A 376 2.27 16.26 23.41
C THR A 376 1.41 15.14 23.99
N LYS A 377 2.01 14.27 24.81
CA LYS A 377 1.27 13.36 25.67
C LYS A 377 0.33 14.17 26.57
N SER A 378 -0.93 13.72 26.69
CA SER A 378 -1.85 14.28 27.70
C SER A 378 -1.21 14.18 29.08
N CYS A 379 -0.88 15.33 29.67
CA CYS A 379 -0.15 15.39 30.93
C CYS A 379 -1.08 15.61 32.13
N THR A 380 -0.61 15.17 33.28
CA THR A 380 -1.15 15.53 34.60
C THR A 380 -0.26 16.59 35.25
N ALA A 381 -0.72 17.19 36.35
CA ALA A 381 0.08 18.17 37.09
C ALA A 381 1.43 17.59 37.54
N GLN A 382 1.45 16.31 37.92
CA GLN A 382 2.63 15.54 38.33
C GLN A 382 2.86 14.36 37.39
N GLN A 383 4.09 13.84 37.39
CA GLN A 383 4.46 12.62 36.67
C GLN A 383 3.63 11.42 37.11
N ARG A 384 3.39 10.49 36.17
CA ARG A 384 2.68 9.23 36.42
C ARG A 384 3.34 8.08 35.68
N ASP A 385 3.49 6.95 36.36
CA ASP A 385 4.01 5.72 35.76
C ASP A 385 2.99 5.01 34.87
N GLY A 386 1.70 5.27 35.08
CA GLY A 386 0.57 4.60 34.43
C GLY A 386 0.18 3.26 35.07
N ASN A 387 -0.64 2.48 34.38
CA ASN A 387 -1.12 1.18 34.86
C ASN A 387 -0.06 0.08 34.73
N PRO A 388 -0.15 -1.04 35.47
CA PRO A 388 0.75 -2.19 35.31
C PRO A 388 0.72 -2.81 33.91
N ALA A 389 1.88 -3.25 33.41
CA ALA A 389 2.00 -3.96 32.13
C ALA A 389 1.56 -5.46 32.22
N PRO A 390 1.18 -6.11 31.10
CA PRO A 390 0.97 -5.53 29.76
C PRO A 390 -0.26 -4.63 29.72
N ARG A 391 -0.11 -3.41 29.21
CA ARG A 391 -1.15 -2.36 29.18
C ARG A 391 -1.49 -1.85 27.78
N PHE A 392 -0.83 -2.39 26.77
CA PHE A 392 -1.05 -2.16 25.36
C PHE A 392 -0.80 -3.46 24.62
N LYS A 393 -1.65 -3.78 23.64
CA LYS A 393 -1.46 -4.93 22.74
C LYS A 393 -1.83 -4.49 21.31
N PRO A 394 -0.90 -4.58 20.34
CA PRO A 394 -1.24 -4.43 18.93
C PRO A 394 -2.01 -5.66 18.44
N LEU A 395 -2.95 -5.44 17.52
CA LEU A 395 -3.83 -6.43 16.93
C LEU A 395 -3.77 -6.32 15.40
N PRO A 396 -4.18 -7.36 14.64
CA PRO A 396 -4.22 -7.29 13.18
C PRO A 396 -4.99 -6.05 12.68
N LEU A 397 -6.23 -5.88 13.15
CA LEU A 397 -7.10 -4.75 12.77
C LEU A 397 -6.92 -3.52 13.68
N GLY A 398 -5.98 -3.50 14.62
CA GLY A 398 -5.83 -2.31 15.48
C GLY A 398 -5.02 -2.50 16.75
N SER A 399 -5.58 -2.07 17.89
CA SER A 399 -4.93 -2.15 19.19
C SER A 399 -5.94 -2.09 20.33
N ILE A 400 -5.61 -2.71 21.46
CA ILE A 400 -6.27 -2.48 22.76
C ILE A 400 -5.29 -1.88 23.76
N ASN A 401 -5.72 -0.89 24.55
CA ASN A 401 -4.86 -0.26 25.54
C ASN A 401 -5.59 0.17 26.82
N SER A 402 -4.88 0.14 27.94
CA SER A 402 -5.30 0.69 29.22
C SER A 402 -4.08 1.31 29.91
N MET A 403 -3.54 2.36 29.30
CA MET A 403 -2.22 2.91 29.67
C MET A 403 -2.17 3.46 31.10
N GLY A 404 -3.26 4.05 31.61
CA GLY A 404 -3.29 4.69 32.94
C GLY A 404 -2.68 6.10 32.97
N LEU A 405 -2.59 6.74 31.80
CA LEU A 405 -2.04 8.09 31.59
C LEU A 405 -0.57 8.23 32.05
N PRO A 406 0.36 7.36 31.61
CA PRO A 406 1.78 7.53 31.92
C PRO A 406 2.31 8.79 31.23
N ASN A 407 2.98 9.67 31.97
CA ASN A 407 3.47 10.95 31.47
C ASN A 407 4.49 11.57 32.44
N GLU A 408 5.35 12.46 31.94
CA GLU A 408 6.42 13.13 32.70
C GLU A 408 5.96 14.34 33.53
N GLY A 409 4.65 14.62 33.57
CA GLY A 409 4.08 15.76 34.27
C GLY A 409 4.11 17.07 33.48
N TYR A 410 3.29 18.03 33.92
CA TYR A 410 3.08 19.30 33.23
C TYR A 410 4.38 20.07 32.97
N GLU A 411 5.24 20.23 33.99
CA GLU A 411 6.43 21.07 33.90
C GLU A 411 7.41 20.55 32.84
N TYR A 412 7.54 19.23 32.68
CA TYR A 412 8.38 18.62 31.63
C TYR A 412 7.94 19.03 30.22
N TYR A 413 6.66 18.87 29.91
CA TYR A 413 6.14 19.23 28.59
C TYR A 413 6.13 20.74 28.39
N ALA A 414 5.85 21.52 29.44
CA ALA A 414 5.88 22.98 29.41
C ALA A 414 7.30 23.48 29.11
N GLU A 415 8.32 22.91 29.75
CA GLU A 415 9.74 23.19 29.46
C GLU A 415 10.09 22.83 28.01
N TYR A 416 9.71 21.63 27.55
CA TYR A 416 9.95 21.19 26.16
C TYR A 416 9.41 22.20 25.14
N VAL A 417 8.13 22.58 25.25
CA VAL A 417 7.53 23.53 24.30
C VAL A 417 8.14 24.92 24.43
N SER A 418 8.62 25.31 25.61
CA SER A 418 9.29 26.60 25.84
C SER A 418 10.62 26.72 25.12
N HIS A 419 11.35 25.62 24.98
CA HIS A 419 12.61 25.58 24.24
C HIS A 419 12.40 25.53 22.72
N ARG A 420 11.37 24.79 22.27
CA ARG A 420 11.15 24.52 20.84
C ARG A 420 10.22 25.52 20.15
N ALA A 421 9.38 26.23 20.89
CA ALA A 421 8.58 27.35 20.36
C ALA A 421 9.42 28.60 20.00
N LYS A 422 10.74 28.60 20.29
CA LYS A 422 11.66 29.70 19.97
C LYS A 422 12.21 29.68 18.52
N GLY A 423 11.82 28.70 17.70
CA GLY A 423 12.28 28.60 16.31
C GLY A 423 11.59 29.60 15.37
N GLY A 424 12.31 30.14 14.38
CA GLY A 424 11.79 31.10 13.39
C GLY A 424 10.69 30.55 12.47
N ALA A 425 10.41 31.24 11.36
CA ALA A 425 9.27 30.99 10.45
C ALA A 425 9.10 29.55 9.88
N ALA A 426 10.04 28.64 10.17
CA ALA A 426 10.02 27.22 9.77
C ALA A 426 9.64 26.23 10.90
N ALA A 427 9.32 26.71 12.12
CA ALA A 427 8.93 25.83 13.23
C ALA A 427 7.47 25.36 13.09
N LYS A 428 7.22 24.05 13.22
CA LYS A 428 5.86 23.49 13.26
C LYS A 428 5.12 24.01 14.49
N PRO A 429 3.86 24.46 14.38
CA PRO A 429 3.04 24.74 15.56
C PRO A 429 2.92 23.47 16.42
N ILE A 430 2.80 23.61 17.74
CA ILE A 430 2.73 22.47 18.67
C ILE A 430 1.39 22.50 19.42
N PHE A 431 0.69 21.38 19.45
CA PHE A 431 -0.45 21.18 20.32
C PHE A 431 0.00 20.66 21.69
N PHE A 432 -0.64 21.15 22.75
CA PHE A 432 -0.33 20.80 24.13
C PHE A 432 -1.55 20.12 24.75
N SER A 433 -1.44 18.83 25.05
CA SER A 433 -2.57 18.06 25.60
C SER A 433 -2.52 18.02 27.13
N ILE A 434 -3.63 18.38 27.79
CA ILE A 434 -3.79 18.25 29.26
C ILE A 434 -4.92 17.30 29.62
N SER A 435 -4.76 16.57 30.72
CA SER A 435 -5.78 15.69 31.29
C SER A 435 -5.61 15.63 32.81
N GLY A 436 -6.06 16.68 33.52
CA GLY A 436 -5.93 16.76 34.98
C GLY A 436 -6.74 15.69 35.71
N MET A 437 -6.28 15.27 36.89
CA MET A 437 -6.99 14.26 37.70
C MET A 437 -8.26 14.85 38.33
N THR A 438 -8.30 16.18 38.46
CA THR A 438 -9.48 16.94 38.86
C THR A 438 -9.77 18.07 37.86
N MET A 439 -10.95 18.69 38.00
CA MET A 439 -11.31 19.90 37.27
C MET A 439 -10.34 21.04 37.59
N GLN A 440 -9.99 21.18 38.87
CA GLN A 440 -9.04 22.21 39.33
C GLN A 440 -7.65 22.00 38.73
N ASP A 441 -7.15 20.76 38.68
CA ASP A 441 -5.87 20.45 38.06
C ASP A 441 -5.82 20.90 36.60
N SER A 442 -6.92 20.68 35.86
CA SER A 442 -7.02 21.06 34.45
C SER A 442 -7.04 22.59 34.29
N ALA A 443 -7.79 23.28 35.14
CA ALA A 443 -7.81 24.75 35.18
C ALA A 443 -6.45 25.33 35.57
N ASP A 444 -5.77 24.79 36.58
CA ASP A 444 -4.46 25.26 37.04
C ASP A 444 -3.38 25.09 35.97
N MET A 445 -3.34 23.92 35.31
CA MET A 445 -2.43 23.69 34.18
C MET A 445 -2.73 24.63 33.01
N ALA A 446 -4.00 24.88 32.70
CA ALA A 446 -4.38 25.85 31.67
C ALA A 446 -3.95 27.27 32.06
N ALA A 447 -4.18 27.70 33.30
CA ALA A 447 -3.78 29.01 33.82
C ALA A 447 -2.25 29.20 33.74
N LYS A 448 -1.48 28.18 34.15
CA LYS A 448 -0.02 28.17 34.00
C LYS A 448 0.40 28.31 32.54
N LEU A 449 -0.26 27.59 31.62
CA LEU A 449 0.04 27.67 30.20
C LEU A 449 -0.35 29.03 29.59
N ALA A 450 -1.42 29.66 30.10
CA ALA A 450 -1.83 31.01 29.73
C ALA A 450 -0.77 32.04 30.12
N ALA A 451 -0.25 31.95 31.35
CA ALA A 451 0.79 32.84 31.88
C ALA A 451 2.18 32.58 31.28
N HIS A 452 2.40 31.42 30.65
CA HIS A 452 3.70 31.06 30.09
C HIS A 452 4.06 31.97 28.89
N PRO A 453 5.27 32.59 28.83
CA PRO A 453 5.65 33.52 27.75
C PRO A 453 5.56 32.93 26.34
N GLN A 454 5.85 31.63 26.20
CA GLN A 454 5.73 30.88 24.94
C GLN A 454 4.38 30.17 24.78
N GLY A 455 3.49 30.30 25.77
CA GLY A 455 2.17 29.66 25.75
C GLY A 455 1.28 30.16 24.60
N ALA A 456 1.54 31.36 24.07
CA ALA A 456 0.81 31.90 22.92
C ALA A 456 1.13 31.16 21.61
N ASN A 457 2.25 30.43 21.56
CA ASN A 457 2.71 29.70 20.38
C ASN A 457 2.27 28.22 20.37
N VAL A 458 1.46 27.81 21.34
CA VAL A 458 0.94 26.43 21.44
C VAL A 458 -0.59 26.41 21.45
N LEU A 459 -1.15 25.34 20.90
CA LEU A 459 -2.59 25.12 20.84
C LEU A 459 -3.00 24.13 21.93
N LEU A 460 -3.78 24.58 22.92
CA LEU A 460 -4.20 23.72 24.02
C LEU A 460 -5.29 22.74 23.56
N GLU A 461 -5.11 21.44 23.84
CA GLU A 461 -6.14 20.40 23.73
C GLU A 461 -6.48 19.86 25.14
N LEU A 462 -7.69 20.14 25.62
CA LEU A 462 -8.24 19.58 26.85
C LEU A 462 -8.83 18.20 26.59
N ASN A 463 -8.29 17.16 27.22
CA ASN A 463 -8.78 15.80 27.04
C ASN A 463 -9.89 15.46 28.05
N LEU A 464 -11.13 15.35 27.55
CA LEU A 464 -12.32 15.00 28.35
C LEU A 464 -12.67 13.51 28.30
N SER A 465 -11.83 12.68 27.69
CA SER A 465 -12.12 11.26 27.45
C SER A 465 -11.50 10.32 28.51
N CYS A 466 -10.77 10.84 29.50
CA CYS A 466 -10.16 10.02 30.54
C CYS A 466 -11.10 9.96 31.78
N PRO A 467 -11.35 8.76 32.34
CA PRO A 467 -12.07 8.64 33.60
C PRO A 467 -11.11 9.04 34.73
N ASN A 468 -11.16 10.32 35.10
CA ASN A 468 -10.27 10.87 36.12
C ASN A 468 -10.74 10.54 37.55
N VAL A 469 -12.00 10.13 37.71
CA VAL A 469 -12.63 9.78 38.98
C VAL A 469 -13.16 8.34 38.95
N PRO A 470 -12.74 7.45 39.88
CA PRO A 470 -13.29 6.10 39.99
C PRO A 470 -14.81 6.11 40.17
N GLY A 471 -15.52 5.27 39.41
CA GLY A 471 -16.98 5.11 39.51
C GLY A 471 -17.81 6.14 38.74
N LYS A 472 -17.19 7.15 38.11
CA LYS A 472 -17.86 8.08 37.20
C LYS A 472 -17.61 7.74 35.72
N PRO A 473 -18.55 8.04 34.82
CA PRO A 473 -18.28 7.98 33.39
C PRO A 473 -17.14 8.95 33.00
N GLN A 474 -16.62 8.79 31.79
CA GLN A 474 -15.70 9.78 31.21
C GLN A 474 -16.38 11.15 31.15
N ILE A 475 -15.64 12.24 31.33
CA ILE A 475 -16.20 13.59 31.42
C ILE A 475 -17.03 13.93 30.18
N GLY A 476 -16.58 13.54 28.99
CA GLY A 476 -17.33 13.76 27.74
C GLY A 476 -18.68 13.04 27.67
N TYR A 477 -18.92 11.99 28.48
CA TYR A 477 -20.23 11.32 28.52
C TYR A 477 -21.20 11.91 29.55
N ASP A 478 -20.75 12.86 30.38
CA ASP A 478 -21.59 13.58 31.33
C ASP A 478 -21.64 15.05 30.93
N MET A 479 -22.77 15.48 30.36
CA MET A 479 -22.95 16.83 29.82
C MET A 479 -22.83 17.92 30.90
N GLN A 480 -23.18 17.62 32.15
CA GLN A 480 -23.06 18.56 33.26
C GLN A 480 -21.60 18.71 33.69
N ASP A 481 -20.89 17.59 33.88
CA ASP A 481 -19.48 17.63 34.23
C ASP A 481 -18.64 18.21 33.07
N MET A 482 -18.95 17.91 31.81
CA MET A 482 -18.33 18.56 30.63
C MET A 482 -18.51 20.08 30.68
N ARG A 483 -19.74 20.58 30.91
CA ARG A 483 -20.01 22.02 31.02
C ARG A 483 -19.16 22.67 32.12
N ARG A 484 -19.12 22.06 33.30
CA ARG A 484 -18.34 22.58 34.45
C ARG A 484 -16.83 22.64 34.15
N TYR A 485 -16.29 21.62 33.48
CA TYR A 485 -14.89 21.63 33.05
C TYR A 485 -14.59 22.76 32.06
N LEU A 486 -15.49 22.98 31.09
CA LEU A 486 -15.34 24.06 30.11
C LEU A 486 -15.46 25.45 30.76
N GLU A 487 -16.37 25.64 31.72
CA GLU A 487 -16.47 26.87 32.52
C GLU A 487 -15.17 27.15 33.28
N ALA A 488 -14.65 26.15 33.99
CA ALA A 488 -13.43 26.28 34.80
C ALA A 488 -12.20 26.63 33.95
N VAL A 489 -12.02 25.97 32.80
CA VAL A 489 -10.88 26.26 31.90
C VAL A 489 -11.07 27.60 31.18
N THR A 490 -12.28 27.91 30.72
CA THR A 490 -12.57 29.19 30.05
C THR A 490 -12.32 30.40 30.96
N ALA A 491 -12.59 30.26 32.27
CA ALA A 491 -12.37 31.33 33.24
C ALA A 491 -10.88 31.72 33.40
N VAL A 492 -9.95 30.80 33.10
CA VAL A 492 -8.51 30.99 33.35
C VAL A 492 -7.64 30.92 32.10
N TYR A 493 -8.19 30.48 30.96
CA TYR A 493 -7.49 30.38 29.69
C TYR A 493 -8.13 31.32 28.66
N PRO A 494 -7.59 32.54 28.47
CA PRO A 494 -8.22 33.57 27.64
C PRO A 494 -8.04 33.36 26.13
N ARG A 495 -7.31 32.31 25.71
CA ARG A 495 -7.01 32.00 24.31
C ARG A 495 -7.94 30.89 23.80
N PRO A 496 -8.13 30.77 22.48
CA PRO A 496 -8.79 29.60 21.89
C PRO A 496 -8.12 28.29 22.30
N PHE A 497 -8.91 27.29 22.67
CA PHE A 497 -8.46 25.92 22.96
C PHE A 497 -9.38 24.90 22.31
N GLY A 498 -9.01 23.64 22.34
CA GLY A 498 -9.86 22.57 21.83
C GLY A 498 -10.04 21.43 22.80
N VAL A 499 -10.89 20.49 22.40
CA VAL A 499 -11.36 19.41 23.27
C VAL A 499 -11.19 18.07 22.56
N LYS A 500 -10.57 17.09 23.22
CA LYS A 500 -10.53 15.70 22.77
C LYS A 500 -11.74 14.94 23.32
N LEU A 501 -12.63 14.53 22.42
CA LEU A 501 -13.90 13.88 22.76
C LEU A 501 -13.82 12.35 22.66
N PRO A 502 -14.54 11.62 23.53
CA PRO A 502 -14.82 10.22 23.31
C PRO A 502 -15.83 10.04 22.17
N PRO A 503 -15.97 8.84 21.59
CA PRO A 503 -16.99 8.60 20.57
C PRO A 503 -18.40 8.55 21.15
N TYR A 504 -19.35 9.21 20.48
CA TYR A 504 -20.78 9.02 20.71
C TYR A 504 -21.36 8.09 19.64
N PHE A 505 -22.48 7.45 19.99
CA PHE A 505 -23.13 6.41 19.18
C PHE A 505 -24.62 6.66 18.95
N ASP A 506 -25.17 7.75 19.51
CA ASP A 506 -26.58 8.11 19.41
C ASP A 506 -26.72 9.57 18.98
N MET A 507 -27.69 9.87 18.12
CA MET A 507 -27.94 11.21 17.59
C MET A 507 -28.31 12.21 18.68
N ALA A 508 -29.06 11.80 19.70
CA ALA A 508 -29.40 12.67 20.82
C ALA A 508 -28.17 13.07 21.63
N HIS A 509 -27.20 12.15 21.79
CA HIS A 509 -25.93 12.48 22.45
C HIS A 509 -25.07 13.43 21.61
N PHE A 510 -25.09 13.31 20.28
CA PHE A 510 -24.43 14.28 19.41
C PHE A 510 -25.03 15.68 19.57
N ASP A 511 -26.35 15.79 19.63
CA ASP A 511 -27.06 17.07 19.82
C ASP A 511 -26.72 17.69 21.18
N GLN A 512 -26.83 16.91 22.26
CA GLN A 512 -26.54 17.36 23.63
C GLN A 512 -25.08 17.80 23.81
N ALA A 513 -24.14 17.01 23.28
CA ALA A 513 -22.72 17.35 23.35
C ALA A 513 -22.42 18.62 22.56
N ALA A 514 -22.96 18.74 21.35
CA ALA A 514 -22.76 19.93 20.53
C ALA A 514 -23.37 21.19 21.16
N GLU A 515 -24.54 21.09 21.81
CA GLU A 515 -25.15 22.20 22.55
C GLU A 515 -24.20 22.73 23.64
N VAL A 516 -23.64 21.84 24.46
CA VAL A 516 -22.67 22.22 25.49
C VAL A 516 -21.44 22.86 24.85
N LEU A 517 -20.85 22.24 23.82
CA LEU A 517 -19.63 22.74 23.17
C LEU A 517 -19.84 24.10 22.49
N ASN A 518 -20.99 24.32 21.87
CA ASN A 518 -21.33 25.58 21.20
C ASN A 518 -21.55 26.74 22.19
N ALA A 519 -21.93 26.46 23.44
CA ALA A 519 -22.04 27.48 24.48
C ALA A 519 -20.70 28.12 24.88
N PHE A 520 -19.56 27.55 24.47
CA PHE A 520 -18.22 28.06 24.74
C PHE A 520 -17.50 28.47 23.45
N PRO A 521 -17.50 29.76 23.08
CA PRO A 521 -16.74 30.27 21.93
C PRO A 521 -15.23 30.02 22.03
N SER A 522 -14.70 29.98 23.25
CA SER A 522 -13.27 29.66 23.50
C SER A 522 -12.89 28.24 23.07
N VAL A 523 -13.85 27.32 22.97
CA VAL A 523 -13.64 25.99 22.37
C VAL A 523 -13.65 26.15 20.84
N ALA A 524 -12.48 26.30 20.26
CA ALA A 524 -12.30 26.59 18.84
C ALA A 524 -12.05 25.35 17.97
N PHE A 525 -11.68 24.21 18.56
CA PHE A 525 -11.57 22.95 17.83
C PHE A 525 -12.03 21.73 18.64
N LEU A 526 -12.49 20.70 17.93
CA LEU A 526 -12.93 19.42 18.49
C LEU A 526 -12.15 18.28 17.84
N THR A 527 -11.49 17.45 18.65
CA THR A 527 -10.81 16.26 18.16
C THR A 527 -11.70 15.03 18.35
N CYS A 528 -12.08 14.40 17.24
CA CYS A 528 -13.01 13.28 17.16
C CYS A 528 -12.31 12.08 16.50
N ILE A 529 -11.94 11.02 17.21
CA ILE A 529 -12.33 10.58 18.55
C ILE A 529 -11.12 10.12 19.38
N ASN A 530 -11.31 9.99 20.69
CA ASN A 530 -10.48 9.10 21.51
C ASN A 530 -10.81 7.62 21.21
N SER A 531 -10.13 6.69 21.86
CA SER A 531 -10.36 5.25 21.70
C SER A 531 -11.83 4.90 21.98
N VAL A 532 -12.37 3.91 21.25
CA VAL A 532 -13.67 3.32 21.61
C VAL A 532 -13.52 2.59 22.94
N GLY A 533 -14.25 3.04 23.96
CA GLY A 533 -14.00 2.66 25.34
C GLY A 533 -14.41 1.22 25.67
N ASN A 534 -13.62 0.58 26.54
CA ASN A 534 -13.94 -0.69 27.21
C ASN A 534 -14.24 -1.88 26.28
N GLY A 535 -13.50 -2.01 25.18
CA GLY A 535 -13.44 -3.28 24.46
C GLY A 535 -12.68 -4.35 25.28
N LEU A 536 -12.89 -5.61 24.91
CA LEU A 536 -12.24 -6.77 25.51
C LEU A 536 -11.65 -7.63 24.39
N VAL A 537 -10.38 -8.00 24.52
CA VAL A 537 -9.71 -8.91 23.58
C VAL A 537 -9.32 -10.15 24.33
N ILE A 538 -9.73 -11.29 23.78
CA ILE A 538 -9.49 -12.63 24.31
C ILE A 538 -8.44 -13.29 23.42
N ASP A 539 -7.40 -13.82 24.03
CA ASP A 539 -6.47 -14.76 23.42
C ASP A 539 -7.04 -16.16 23.63
N ASP A 540 -7.56 -16.75 22.55
CA ASP A 540 -8.22 -18.06 22.50
C ASP A 540 -7.23 -19.23 22.51
N THR A 541 -5.92 -18.96 22.41
CA THR A 541 -4.88 -19.99 22.56
C THR A 541 -4.63 -20.30 24.03
N CYS A 542 -4.79 -19.30 24.90
CA CYS A 542 -4.54 -19.43 26.34
C CYS A 542 -5.79 -19.17 27.20
N ASP A 543 -6.94 -18.87 26.60
CA ASP A 543 -8.17 -18.45 27.28
C ASP A 543 -7.96 -17.26 28.26
N THR A 544 -7.15 -16.28 27.85
CA THR A 544 -6.80 -15.11 28.70
C THR A 544 -7.11 -13.78 28.04
N VAL A 545 -7.19 -12.72 28.85
CA VAL A 545 -7.31 -11.36 28.35
C VAL A 545 -5.98 -10.81 27.84
N ALA A 546 -6.02 -9.99 26.80
CA ALA A 546 -4.81 -9.48 26.14
C ALA A 546 -4.01 -8.42 26.93
N ILE A 547 -4.62 -7.78 27.94
CA ILE A 547 -3.99 -6.76 28.79
C ILE A 547 -4.35 -6.98 30.27
N LYS A 548 -3.44 -6.59 31.17
CA LYS A 548 -3.56 -6.79 32.62
C LYS A 548 -4.55 -5.84 33.31
N PRO A 549 -4.54 -4.52 33.04
CA PRO A 549 -5.40 -3.59 33.78
C PRO A 549 -6.88 -3.85 33.52
N LYS A 550 -7.72 -3.52 34.51
CA LYS A 550 -9.20 -3.56 34.40
C LYS A 550 -9.74 -4.90 33.89
N ASN A 551 -9.15 -6.03 34.29
CA ASN A 551 -9.57 -7.37 33.85
C ASN A 551 -9.64 -7.50 32.31
N GLY A 552 -8.69 -6.90 31.59
CA GLY A 552 -8.64 -6.96 30.13
C GLY A 552 -9.34 -5.82 29.40
N PHE A 553 -10.18 -5.04 30.07
CA PHE A 553 -10.93 -3.98 29.42
C PHE A 553 -10.03 -2.78 29.08
N GLY A 554 -10.10 -2.33 27.82
CA GLY A 554 -9.28 -1.25 27.30
C GLY A 554 -9.95 -0.44 26.19
N GLY A 555 -9.33 0.68 25.84
CA GLY A 555 -9.69 1.46 24.66
C GLY A 555 -9.24 0.75 23.38
N ILE A 556 -10.15 0.67 22.40
CA ILE A 556 -9.89 0.12 21.07
C ILE A 556 -9.50 1.25 20.12
N GLY A 557 -8.45 1.00 19.32
CA GLY A 557 -7.99 1.87 18.25
C GLY A 557 -7.65 1.07 16.99
N GLY A 558 -7.17 1.78 15.96
CA GLY A 558 -6.86 1.20 14.65
C GLY A 558 -8.09 1.10 13.74
N GLU A 559 -8.08 0.14 12.82
CA GLU A 559 -9.09 -0.04 11.78
C GLU A 559 -10.49 -0.27 12.36
N TYR A 560 -10.58 -0.97 13.50
CA TYR A 560 -11.84 -1.20 14.23
C TYR A 560 -12.70 0.06 14.41
N VAL A 561 -12.08 1.23 14.54
CA VAL A 561 -12.79 2.47 14.92
C VAL A 561 -12.99 3.45 13.77
N LEU A 562 -12.56 3.12 12.54
CA LEU A 562 -12.63 4.06 11.42
C LEU A 562 -14.08 4.55 11.16
N PRO A 563 -15.10 3.69 11.02
CA PRO A 563 -16.46 4.16 10.77
C PRO A 563 -17.01 5.02 11.90
N THR A 564 -16.74 4.66 13.16
CA THR A 564 -17.15 5.42 14.34
C THR A 564 -16.49 6.81 14.36
N ALA A 565 -15.20 6.88 14.02
CA ALA A 565 -14.47 8.14 13.96
C ALA A 565 -15.06 9.06 12.87
N LEU A 566 -15.31 8.53 11.66
CA LEU A 566 -15.92 9.29 10.56
C LEU A 566 -17.33 9.80 10.92
N ALA A 567 -18.14 8.97 11.58
CA ALA A 567 -19.47 9.36 12.05
C ALA A 567 -19.42 10.54 13.02
N ASN A 568 -18.50 10.50 13.99
CA ASN A 568 -18.33 11.57 14.98
C ASN A 568 -17.79 12.86 14.33
N VAL A 569 -16.81 12.74 13.43
CA VAL A 569 -16.29 13.88 12.65
C VAL A 569 -17.42 14.58 11.89
N ASN A 570 -18.24 13.82 11.14
CA ASN A 570 -19.34 14.37 10.36
C ASN A 570 -20.47 14.95 11.23
N ALA A 571 -20.80 14.28 12.33
CA ALA A 571 -21.83 14.72 13.27
C ALA A 571 -21.47 16.06 13.92
N PHE A 572 -20.23 16.23 14.38
CA PHE A 572 -19.80 17.50 14.98
C PHE A 572 -19.49 18.57 13.94
N ARG A 573 -19.04 18.22 12.73
CA ARG A 573 -18.90 19.20 11.63
C ARG A 573 -20.21 19.91 11.33
N THR A 574 -21.31 19.16 11.30
CA THR A 574 -22.64 19.71 10.98
C THR A 574 -23.24 20.49 12.14
N ARG A 575 -22.96 20.09 13.40
CA ARG A 575 -23.54 20.71 14.61
C ARG A 575 -22.71 21.85 15.20
N CYS A 576 -21.41 21.89 14.92
CA CYS A 576 -20.48 22.90 15.43
C CYS A 576 -19.77 23.64 14.27
N PRO A 577 -20.51 24.39 13.42
CA PRO A 577 -19.97 24.96 12.18
C PRO A 577 -18.83 25.96 12.39
N GLU A 578 -18.82 26.66 13.53
CA GLU A 578 -17.78 27.64 13.89
C GLU A 578 -16.50 27.01 14.46
N LYS A 579 -16.48 25.68 14.66
CA LYS A 579 -15.37 24.97 15.28
C LYS A 579 -14.60 24.17 14.23
N VAL A 580 -13.28 24.17 14.36
CA VAL A 580 -12.40 23.31 13.58
C VAL A 580 -12.57 21.87 14.04
N ILE A 581 -12.72 20.91 13.12
CA ILE A 581 -12.82 19.49 13.47
C ILE A 581 -11.48 18.83 13.17
N ILE A 582 -10.94 18.07 14.12
CA ILE A 582 -9.74 17.24 13.95
C ILE A 582 -10.18 15.78 13.97
N GLY A 583 -9.95 15.06 12.88
CA GLY A 583 -10.25 13.64 12.76
C GLY A 583 -9.20 12.78 13.45
N CYS A 584 -9.60 11.74 14.18
CA CYS A 584 -8.72 10.83 14.88
C CYS A 584 -9.36 9.44 14.97
N GLY A 585 -8.68 8.41 14.46
CA GLY A 585 -9.15 7.02 14.55
C GLY A 585 -9.18 6.33 13.19
N GLY A 586 -8.57 5.15 13.10
CA GLY A 586 -8.63 4.33 11.89
C GLY A 586 -7.85 4.82 10.68
N VAL A 587 -6.90 5.74 10.84
CA VAL A 587 -6.07 6.23 9.73
C VAL A 587 -4.87 5.30 9.54
N LEU A 588 -4.92 4.46 8.51
CA LEU A 588 -3.85 3.53 8.14
C LEU A 588 -3.09 4.01 6.89
N CYS A 589 -3.80 4.64 5.96
CA CYS A 589 -3.30 5.10 4.67
C CYS A 589 -3.89 6.45 4.26
N GLY A 590 -3.40 7.01 3.15
CA GLY A 590 -3.87 8.29 2.62
C GLY A 590 -5.36 8.32 2.21
N ARG A 591 -5.94 7.16 1.86
CA ARG A 591 -7.39 7.03 1.61
C ARG A 591 -8.20 7.31 2.88
N ASP A 592 -7.76 6.82 4.03
CA ASP A 592 -8.48 6.99 5.29
C ASP A 592 -8.38 8.44 5.76
N ALA A 593 -7.21 9.06 5.61
CA ALA A 593 -7.06 10.50 5.83
C ALA A 593 -8.01 11.32 4.92
N TYR A 594 -8.12 10.95 3.64
CA TYR A 594 -9.10 11.55 2.73
C TYR A 594 -10.55 11.36 3.20
N GLN A 595 -10.91 10.19 3.74
CA GLN A 595 -12.26 9.96 4.29
C GLN A 595 -12.56 10.87 5.48
N HIS A 596 -11.57 11.10 6.36
CA HIS A 596 -11.70 12.07 7.47
C HIS A 596 -11.92 13.49 6.96
N LEU A 597 -11.14 13.94 5.95
CA LEU A 597 -11.36 15.23 5.31
C LEU A 597 -12.78 15.32 4.72
N LEU A 598 -13.17 14.31 3.95
CA LEU A 598 -14.49 14.25 3.30
C LEU A 598 -15.64 14.32 4.31
N ALA A 599 -15.47 13.68 5.48
CA ALA A 599 -16.40 13.74 6.61
C ALA A 599 -16.43 15.11 7.31
N GLY A 600 -15.40 15.95 7.17
CA GLY A 600 -15.38 17.32 7.71
C GLY A 600 -14.17 17.69 8.54
N ALA A 601 -13.17 16.82 8.68
CA ALA A 601 -11.95 17.13 9.40
C ALA A 601 -11.08 18.15 8.64
N SER A 602 -10.43 19.06 9.37
CA SER A 602 -9.43 20.00 8.87
C SER A 602 -7.99 19.55 9.16
N LEU A 603 -7.79 18.82 10.26
CA LEU A 603 -6.55 18.12 10.59
C LEU A 603 -6.85 16.65 10.89
N VAL A 604 -5.86 15.77 10.76
CA VAL A 604 -6.02 14.32 10.91
C VAL A 604 -4.91 13.74 11.79
N GLN A 605 -5.30 13.14 12.92
CA GLN A 605 -4.41 12.46 13.86
C GLN A 605 -4.20 10.99 13.49
N VAL A 606 -2.94 10.54 13.55
CA VAL A 606 -2.52 9.16 13.33
C VAL A 606 -2.08 8.54 14.66
N GLY A 607 -2.80 7.49 15.10
CA GLY A 607 -2.56 6.80 16.37
C GLY A 607 -1.89 5.43 16.17
N THR A 608 -2.68 4.35 16.17
CA THR A 608 -2.18 2.97 16.08
C THR A 608 -1.21 2.72 14.93
N GLN A 609 -1.43 3.34 13.76
CA GLN A 609 -0.51 3.17 12.62
C GLN A 609 0.85 3.82 12.86
N LEU A 610 0.88 5.01 13.49
CA LEU A 610 2.12 5.67 13.87
C LEU A 610 2.89 4.83 14.89
N TRP A 611 2.22 4.16 15.81
CA TRP A 611 2.87 3.23 16.73
C TRP A 611 3.50 2.03 16.01
N LYS A 612 2.84 1.50 14.96
CA LYS A 612 3.30 0.35 14.19
C LYS A 612 4.50 0.67 13.28
N GLU A 613 4.49 1.84 12.64
CA GLU A 613 5.46 2.21 11.59
C GLU A 613 6.48 3.28 12.02
N GLY A 614 6.27 3.94 13.15
CA GLY A 614 7.03 5.12 13.53
C GLY A 614 6.76 6.34 12.64
N PRO A 615 7.52 7.44 12.83
CA PRO A 615 7.23 8.72 12.17
C PRO A 615 7.33 8.74 10.64
N ASP A 616 7.96 7.73 10.02
CA ASP A 616 7.95 7.57 8.56
C ASP A 616 6.55 7.32 7.98
N ALA A 617 5.61 6.85 8.82
CA ALA A 617 4.20 6.74 8.46
C ALA A 617 3.64 8.04 7.88
N PHE A 618 4.06 9.21 8.40
CA PHE A 618 3.58 10.49 7.91
C PHE A 618 3.97 10.76 6.46
N ARG A 619 5.19 10.40 6.04
CA ARG A 619 5.63 10.61 4.66
C ARG A 619 4.76 9.78 3.72
N ARG A 620 4.59 8.50 4.05
CA ARG A 620 3.78 7.55 3.28
C ARG A 620 2.31 8.00 3.19
N ILE A 621 1.67 8.28 4.33
CA ILE A 621 0.25 8.68 4.37
C ILE A 621 0.03 10.01 3.64
N ARG A 622 0.96 10.97 3.78
CA ARG A 622 0.92 12.25 3.05
C ARG A 622 0.96 12.04 1.54
N ASP A 623 1.93 11.25 1.06
CA ASP A 623 2.12 11.03 -0.37
C ASP A 623 0.93 10.26 -0.98
N GLU A 624 0.41 9.28 -0.24
CA GLU A 624 -0.83 8.57 -0.59
C GLU A 624 -2.06 9.48 -0.61
N LEU A 625 -2.19 10.40 0.35
CA LEU A 625 -3.29 11.37 0.43
C LEU A 625 -3.22 12.35 -0.75
N GLN A 626 -2.04 12.89 -1.03
CA GLN A 626 -1.81 13.79 -2.16
C GLN A 626 -2.19 13.12 -3.48
N ALA A 627 -1.74 11.87 -3.67
CA ALA A 627 -2.12 11.07 -4.83
C ALA A 627 -3.63 10.79 -4.88
N HIS A 628 -4.27 10.52 -3.74
CA HIS A 628 -5.71 10.27 -3.69
C HIS A 628 -6.53 11.52 -4.06
N LEU A 629 -6.17 12.68 -3.54
CA LEU A 629 -6.82 13.96 -3.85
C LEU A 629 -6.65 14.32 -5.34
N ALA A 630 -5.44 14.16 -5.88
CA ALA A 630 -5.16 14.39 -7.29
C ALA A 630 -6.04 13.52 -8.19
N ARG A 631 -6.18 12.22 -7.86
CA ARG A 631 -7.06 11.29 -8.59
C ARG A 631 -8.55 11.66 -8.51
N LYS A 632 -8.96 12.38 -7.47
CA LYS A 632 -10.33 12.90 -7.32
C LYS A 632 -10.54 14.27 -7.99
N GLY A 633 -9.49 14.85 -8.58
CA GLY A 633 -9.54 16.15 -9.24
C GLY A 633 -9.46 17.35 -8.30
N TYR A 634 -9.04 17.16 -7.05
CA TYR A 634 -8.85 18.26 -6.10
C TYR A 634 -7.48 18.91 -6.30
N GLY A 635 -7.46 20.25 -6.30
CA GLY A 635 -6.22 21.05 -6.33
C GLY A 635 -5.65 21.32 -4.95
N ALA A 636 -6.49 21.29 -3.91
CA ALA A 636 -6.09 21.39 -2.51
C ALA A 636 -6.95 20.45 -1.63
N ASP A 637 -6.42 20.04 -0.47
CA ASP A 637 -7.15 19.20 0.49
C ASP A 637 -8.40 19.89 1.05
N ARG A 638 -8.34 21.21 1.28
CA ARG A 638 -9.46 22.06 1.72
C ARG A 638 -10.69 21.95 0.84
N ASP A 639 -10.53 21.64 -0.44
CA ASP A 639 -11.63 21.54 -1.40
C ASP A 639 -12.47 20.27 -1.18
N ALA A 640 -11.89 19.25 -0.54
CA ALA A 640 -12.58 18.00 -0.21
C ALA A 640 -13.31 18.06 1.14
N ILE A 641 -13.00 19.03 2.00
CA ILE A 641 -13.49 19.05 3.39
C ILE A 641 -15.01 19.15 3.45
N GLY A 642 -15.65 18.18 4.11
CA GLY A 642 -17.11 18.17 4.31
C GLY A 642 -17.93 17.98 3.03
N LYS A 643 -17.33 17.47 1.95
CA LYS A 643 -18.01 17.20 0.67
C LYS A 643 -18.66 15.81 0.59
N LEU A 644 -18.83 15.14 1.73
CA LEU A 644 -19.51 13.84 1.79
C LEU A 644 -20.94 13.97 1.24
N LYS A 645 -21.27 13.18 0.22
CA LYS A 645 -22.62 13.14 -0.36
C LYS A 645 -23.48 12.15 0.40
N VAL A 646 -24.76 12.49 0.57
CA VAL A 646 -25.79 11.59 1.08
C VAL A 646 -26.52 10.97 -0.13
N ILE A 647 -26.99 9.73 0.01
CA ILE A 647 -27.83 9.08 -0.98
C ILE A 647 -29.27 9.54 -0.72
N GLU A 648 -29.91 10.12 -1.74
CA GLU A 648 -31.32 10.55 -1.70
C GLU A 648 -32.30 9.39 -1.91
#